data_AF-A0A944XB81-F1
#
_entry.id   AF-A0A944XB81-F1
#
_cell.length_a   1.000
_cell.length_b   1.000
_cell.length_c   1.000
_cell.angle_alpha   90.00
_cell.angle_beta   90.00
_cell.angle_gamma   90.00
#
_symmetry.space_group_name_H-M   'P 1'
#
loop_
_entity.id
_entity.type
_entity.pdbx_description
1 polymer ?
#
loop_
_entity_poly.entity_id
_entity_poly.type
_entity_poly.pdbx_seq_one_letter_code
_entity_poly.pdbx_strand_id
1 'polypeptide(L)'
;MNPQALYQWANLKGLTVVGTGDVTHPVWLQELKDTLEPAEQGLYQLREAPRAEVEPEIPASCRRDVRFMLTVEISTIYKKRDRTRKVHHVVCLPDFDAVDRLNARLGAVGNLASDGRPILGLDSRDLLEICLEASEDVLFVPAHIWTPHFAVLGASSGFDSLEACYDDLLPHIFAIETGLSSDPLMNCKLSALDRYAIISNSDAHSASKLGREATCYDTDLSYRGIYEALQENDRDRFTGTIEFYPEEGKYHFDGHRKCGISWEPRQTLAADGMCPACGKQLTVGVLHRVEQLADRSEEAAAARSRPFDYLIPLEEVIAAAVGVGAKSKKVQAIYMDLLSQLGSEFDILRQVDVARIEEAGQSLVAEGVRRMRTGEVHIDPGHDGEYGVIELFGDGERERLEGQGRLFEMPPPLFDMPPPVEVPKPAKNKAAKAVSPADTSEDLSAAALSSGDTPDATQNIQAQNEESSDAASQDAAIPSAATDEAALDDTGALQDEALKDEDLADALTLTELAGHAHREPQRQGLLEAADTVLADVDAADPLAELDASQLEAVTAKCGPVIVSAGPGSGKTRTLTRRIAWLVERCDVDPESITAVTFTRRAATQMRQRLRPLLGEAAERMRVGTFHQIAVDALRELDGEDAAPLLLDSLEARGLISDVIAEAGGGREGQARSVQEQISRWKAAGIRAGDLPPDEELAAIYGGYEERLIAWGACDFDDLLLRWADRLRGDTTVAAQRARCRWLLVDEFQDVNAVQYRLVRALAGDGAGLFVIGDPDQAIYGFRGADPGFFHRLRADFPAAVDVSLDTNYRSTTGIARAATELLGKGPLSPLPAGRAAIELIDTPSETAEGIAVVQRIGDLVGGIDLLDNTPTGPEAGEFSFGDMAILVRTGAQADELETCLLTQGLPYRLLGHTSFLEERGAREALAFFRYAMEPTRPLRLLEALRGASPFHPGKAAMAELARGLVSTQVMDRAIAELPTKAAAQVEAMRRAAEGYGRRSQDDAPALVLRTWQQDLGVETTPAFDRLIQAAQGFASMQQLLDGVMLGSEADVERAAGQRKDGEAVTVMTMHAAKGLEFPVVFLCGLEQGLMPLQLAPDEPGDVEEERRLLYVGMTRAQRRLILTFARRRQLYGKTTLPSPSLFLMDIPGELVQRRTVELPQRDRASQMSLF
;
A
#
# COMPACT_ATOMS: atom_id res chain seq x y z
N MET A 1 -2.66 -22.99 -15.95
CA MET A 1 -2.53 -24.35 -16.53
C MET A 1 -3.51 -25.24 -15.79
N ASN A 2 -4.20 -26.18 -16.45
CA ASN A 2 -5.16 -27.06 -15.77
C ASN A 2 -4.56 -28.47 -15.49
N PRO A 3 -5.18 -29.26 -14.59
CA PRO A 3 -4.68 -30.59 -14.22
C PRO A 3 -4.58 -31.58 -15.38
N GLN A 4 -5.48 -31.52 -16.37
CA GLN A 4 -5.45 -32.40 -17.56
C GLN A 4 -4.21 -32.16 -18.42
N ALA A 5 -3.86 -30.89 -18.68
CA ALA A 5 -2.66 -30.55 -19.43
C ALA A 5 -1.39 -30.98 -18.69
N LEU A 6 -1.35 -30.82 -17.36
CA LEU A 6 -0.24 -31.30 -16.54
C LEU A 6 -0.11 -32.82 -16.62
N TYR A 7 -1.22 -33.57 -16.53
CA TYR A 7 -1.22 -35.03 -16.67
C TYR A 7 -0.72 -35.49 -18.04
N GLN A 8 -1.18 -34.85 -19.12
CA GLN A 8 -0.75 -35.15 -20.47
C GLN A 8 0.76 -34.99 -20.61
N TRP A 9 1.28 -33.82 -20.26
CA TRP A 9 2.70 -33.52 -20.41
C TRP A 9 3.56 -34.31 -19.44
N ALA A 10 3.10 -34.61 -18.23
CA ALA A 10 3.79 -35.53 -17.32
C ALA A 10 4.02 -36.90 -17.98
N ASN A 11 3.01 -37.46 -18.66
CA ASN A 11 3.15 -38.71 -19.39
C ASN A 11 4.14 -38.60 -20.56
N LEU A 12 4.02 -37.55 -21.39
CA LEU A 12 4.91 -37.34 -22.54
C LEU A 12 6.37 -37.15 -22.11
N LYS A 13 6.58 -36.42 -21.00
CA LYS A 13 7.92 -36.16 -20.44
C LYS A 13 8.49 -37.37 -19.71
N GLY A 14 7.63 -38.18 -19.08
CA GLY A 14 8.03 -39.34 -18.29
C GLY A 14 8.10 -39.07 -16.78
N LEU A 15 7.34 -38.10 -16.28
CA LEU A 15 7.26 -37.73 -14.87
C LEU A 15 6.26 -38.60 -14.11
N THR A 16 6.63 -39.03 -12.90
CA THR A 16 5.76 -39.83 -12.02
C THR A 16 4.96 -38.96 -11.04
N VAL A 17 5.58 -37.93 -10.47
CA VAL A 17 4.96 -36.99 -9.53
C VAL A 17 5.12 -35.56 -10.04
N VAL A 18 4.05 -34.78 -10.02
CA VAL A 18 4.04 -33.39 -10.50
C VAL A 18 3.32 -32.49 -9.49
N GLY A 19 3.83 -31.28 -9.26
CA GLY A 19 3.15 -30.28 -8.45
C GLY A 19 1.88 -29.76 -9.14
N THR A 20 0.82 -29.48 -8.37
CA THR A 20 -0.45 -28.96 -8.92
C THR A 20 -0.37 -27.53 -9.44
N GLY A 21 0.68 -26.78 -9.09
CA GLY A 21 0.79 -25.36 -9.43
C GLY A 21 0.44 -24.49 -8.23
N ASP A 22 -0.73 -23.84 -8.24
CA ASP A 22 -1.20 -22.92 -7.20
C ASP A 22 -2.47 -23.45 -6.50
N VAL A 23 -2.31 -23.86 -5.24
CA VAL A 23 -3.42 -24.31 -4.37
C VAL A 23 -4.06 -23.19 -3.54
N THR A 24 -3.56 -21.95 -3.65
CA THR A 24 -4.02 -20.81 -2.84
C THR A 24 -5.13 -20.02 -3.51
N HIS A 25 -5.11 -19.94 -4.85
CA HIS A 25 -6.14 -19.23 -5.60
C HIS A 25 -7.51 -19.93 -5.51
N PRO A 26 -8.60 -19.24 -5.10
CA PRO A 26 -9.88 -19.87 -4.83
C PRO A 26 -10.48 -20.65 -6.01
N VAL A 27 -10.35 -20.13 -7.23
CA VAL A 27 -10.88 -20.78 -8.45
C VAL A 27 -10.05 -22.01 -8.81
N TRP A 28 -8.73 -21.94 -8.68
CA TRP A 28 -7.83 -23.04 -9.02
C TRP A 28 -7.92 -24.16 -7.98
N LEU A 29 -8.04 -23.81 -6.70
CA LEU A 29 -8.30 -24.77 -5.63
C LEU A 29 -9.61 -25.53 -5.86
N GLN A 30 -10.68 -24.85 -6.27
CA GLN A 30 -11.94 -25.51 -6.56
C GLN A 30 -11.81 -26.46 -7.76
N GLU A 31 -11.15 -26.04 -8.85
CA GLU A 31 -10.86 -26.89 -10.00
C GLU A 31 -10.05 -28.14 -9.59
N LEU A 32 -9.05 -28.00 -8.72
CA LEU A 32 -8.27 -29.11 -8.20
C LEU A 32 -9.15 -30.09 -7.37
N LYS A 33 -10.01 -29.58 -6.49
CA LYS A 33 -10.93 -30.42 -5.69
C LYS A 33 -11.94 -31.17 -6.58
N ASP A 34 -12.37 -30.55 -7.67
CA ASP A 34 -13.34 -31.12 -8.60
C ASP A 34 -12.72 -32.17 -9.53
N THR A 35 -11.44 -32.02 -9.89
CA THR A 35 -10.76 -32.86 -10.89
C THR A 35 -9.87 -33.96 -10.29
N LEU A 36 -9.40 -33.79 -9.05
CA LEU A 36 -8.50 -34.73 -8.38
C LEU A 36 -9.21 -35.60 -7.34
N GLU A 37 -8.66 -36.79 -7.12
CA GLU A 37 -9.03 -37.72 -6.05
C GLU A 37 -7.78 -38.34 -5.38
N PRO A 38 -7.83 -38.73 -4.10
CA PRO A 38 -6.70 -39.36 -3.42
C PRO A 38 -6.26 -40.67 -4.11
N ALA A 39 -4.95 -40.91 -4.20
CA ALA A 39 -4.37 -42.13 -4.78
C ALA A 39 -3.51 -42.89 -3.74
N GLU A 40 -2.35 -42.36 -3.40
CA GLU A 40 -1.48 -42.82 -2.30
C GLU A 40 -1.46 -41.81 -1.15
N GLN A 41 -0.77 -42.12 -0.05
CA GLN A 41 -0.71 -41.24 1.12
C GLN A 41 -0.14 -39.85 0.75
N GLY A 42 -1.02 -38.85 0.78
CA GLY A 42 -0.73 -37.45 0.45
C GLY A 42 -0.50 -37.16 -1.04
N LEU A 43 -0.82 -38.10 -1.94
CA LEU A 43 -0.74 -37.93 -3.38
C LEU A 43 -2.11 -38.11 -4.03
N TYR A 44 -2.32 -37.43 -5.14
CA TYR A 44 -3.60 -37.36 -5.84
C TYR A 44 -3.47 -37.84 -7.29
N GLN A 45 -4.57 -38.26 -7.90
CA GLN A 45 -4.66 -38.59 -9.32
C GLN A 45 -5.85 -37.87 -9.96
N LEU A 46 -5.84 -37.74 -11.29
CA LEU A 46 -7.04 -37.30 -12.01
C LEU A 46 -8.17 -38.31 -11.83
N ARG A 47 -9.37 -37.78 -11.58
CA ARG A 47 -10.61 -38.57 -11.64
C ARG A 47 -10.81 -39.18 -13.03
N GLU A 48 -11.58 -40.25 -13.09
CA GLU A 48 -11.81 -41.02 -14.33
C GLU A 48 -12.31 -40.15 -15.50
N ALA A 49 -13.28 -39.26 -15.28
CA ALA A 49 -13.85 -38.43 -16.33
C ALA A 49 -12.82 -37.48 -16.99
N PRO A 50 -12.13 -36.58 -16.27
CA PRO A 50 -11.11 -35.71 -16.88
C PRO A 50 -9.90 -36.49 -17.41
N ARG A 51 -9.57 -37.65 -16.84
CA ARG A 51 -8.52 -38.53 -17.36
C ARG A 51 -8.90 -39.09 -18.74
N ALA A 52 -10.13 -39.59 -18.88
CA ALA A 52 -10.62 -40.21 -20.12
C ALA A 52 -10.69 -39.22 -21.29
N GLU A 53 -10.80 -37.91 -21.02
CA GLU A 53 -10.79 -36.86 -22.03
C GLU A 53 -9.42 -36.70 -22.72
N VAL A 54 -8.32 -36.83 -21.95
CA VAL A 54 -6.97 -36.51 -22.42
C VAL A 54 -6.12 -37.74 -22.76
N GLU A 55 -6.40 -38.89 -22.13
CA GLU A 55 -5.65 -40.14 -22.34
C GLU A 55 -5.58 -40.62 -23.82
N PRO A 56 -6.61 -40.41 -24.68
CA PRO A 56 -6.51 -40.71 -26.11
C PRO A 56 -5.44 -39.93 -26.87
N GLU A 57 -5.06 -38.74 -26.40
CA GLU A 57 -4.03 -37.89 -27.02
C GLU A 57 -2.59 -38.32 -26.63
N ILE A 58 -2.46 -39.21 -25.65
CA ILE A 58 -1.17 -39.69 -25.14
C ILE A 58 -0.80 -41.00 -25.85
N PRO A 59 0.38 -41.11 -26.49
CA PRO A 59 0.87 -42.35 -27.07
C PRO A 59 0.90 -43.48 -26.03
N ALA A 60 0.46 -44.68 -26.41
CA ALA A 60 0.38 -45.81 -25.49
C ALA A 60 1.72 -46.18 -24.84
N SER A 61 2.84 -45.93 -25.55
CA SER A 61 4.21 -46.08 -25.06
C SER A 61 4.58 -45.14 -23.91
N CYS A 62 3.89 -44.01 -23.77
CA CYS A 62 4.16 -42.99 -22.76
C CYS A 62 3.25 -43.11 -21.52
N ARG A 63 2.11 -43.80 -21.65
CA ARG A 63 1.08 -43.86 -20.61
C ARG A 63 1.62 -44.51 -19.34
N ARG A 64 1.49 -43.77 -18.23
CA ARG A 64 1.89 -44.16 -16.89
C ARG A 64 0.94 -43.55 -15.87
N ASP A 65 0.99 -44.10 -14.67
CA ASP A 65 0.27 -43.57 -13.53
C ASP A 65 1.00 -42.33 -13.00
N VAL A 66 0.42 -41.16 -13.26
CA VAL A 66 0.92 -39.86 -12.78
C VAL A 66 0.23 -39.50 -11.47
N ARG A 67 1.00 -38.95 -10.54
CA ARG A 67 0.52 -38.42 -9.27
C ARG A 67 0.73 -36.93 -9.14
N PHE A 68 -0.20 -36.28 -8.46
CA PHE A 68 -0.20 -34.87 -8.14
C PHE A 68 0.15 -34.66 -6.67
N MET A 69 1.08 -33.74 -6.42
CA MET A 69 1.39 -33.20 -5.11
C MET A 69 0.80 -31.80 -5.01
N LEU A 70 0.11 -31.49 -3.92
CA LEU A 70 -0.48 -30.17 -3.72
C LEU A 70 0.63 -29.15 -3.45
N THR A 71 0.80 -28.18 -4.34
CA THR A 71 1.88 -27.19 -4.27
C THR A 71 1.38 -25.76 -4.45
N VAL A 72 2.15 -24.79 -3.96
CA VAL A 72 2.07 -23.37 -4.33
C VAL A 72 3.46 -22.75 -4.28
N GLU A 73 3.76 -21.82 -5.19
CA GLU A 73 4.89 -20.89 -5.01
C GLU A 73 4.37 -19.57 -4.42
N ILE A 74 4.98 -19.06 -3.36
CA ILE A 74 4.59 -17.82 -2.69
C ILE A 74 5.76 -16.83 -2.73
N SER A 75 5.50 -15.60 -3.19
CA SER A 75 6.47 -14.51 -3.14
C SER A 75 6.27 -13.69 -1.87
N THR A 76 7.35 -13.48 -1.12
CA THR A 76 7.36 -12.60 0.05
C THR A 76 8.19 -11.36 -0.25
N ILE A 77 7.65 -10.17 -0.01
CA ILE A 77 8.34 -8.89 -0.16
C ILE A 77 8.15 -8.08 1.11
N TYR A 78 9.22 -7.87 1.87
CA TYR A 78 9.15 -7.25 3.19
C TYR A 78 10.49 -6.62 3.59
N LYS A 79 10.52 -5.77 4.62
CA LYS A 79 11.74 -5.16 5.14
C LYS A 79 12.26 -5.96 6.33
N LYS A 80 13.53 -6.36 6.28
CA LYS A 80 14.24 -7.01 7.40
C LYS A 80 15.67 -6.51 7.49
N ARG A 81 16.03 -5.99 8.67
CA ARG A 81 17.33 -5.35 8.95
C ARG A 81 17.63 -4.22 7.96
N ASP A 82 16.68 -3.29 7.83
CA ASP A 82 16.73 -2.08 6.98
C ASP A 82 16.95 -2.32 5.48
N ARG A 83 16.64 -3.51 4.98
CA ARG A 83 16.68 -3.84 3.55
C ARG A 83 15.38 -4.51 3.13
N THR A 84 14.89 -4.16 1.95
CA THR A 84 13.80 -4.89 1.28
C THR A 84 14.33 -6.26 0.87
N ARG A 85 13.63 -7.30 1.30
CA ARG A 85 13.89 -8.70 1.02
C ARG A 85 12.81 -9.20 0.10
N LYS A 86 13.20 -9.98 -0.90
CA LYS A 86 12.28 -10.70 -1.77
C LYS A 86 12.72 -12.13 -1.87
N VAL A 87 11.83 -13.03 -1.50
CA VAL A 87 12.14 -14.45 -1.43
C VAL A 87 10.92 -15.22 -1.89
N HIS A 88 11.13 -16.16 -2.81
CA HIS A 88 10.10 -17.11 -3.20
C HIS A 88 10.25 -18.41 -2.43
N HIS A 89 9.12 -19.07 -2.20
CA HIS A 89 9.04 -20.31 -1.48
C HIS A 89 8.12 -21.26 -2.21
N VAL A 90 8.57 -22.48 -2.42
CA VAL A 90 7.69 -23.59 -2.81
C VAL A 90 7.18 -24.24 -1.54
N VAL A 91 5.86 -24.34 -1.42
CA VAL A 91 5.18 -24.98 -0.30
C VAL A 91 4.43 -26.18 -0.85
N CYS A 92 4.74 -27.37 -0.34
CA CYS A 92 3.99 -28.59 -0.62
C CYS A 92 3.20 -29.01 0.61
N LEU A 93 1.94 -29.39 0.41
CA LEU A 93 1.00 -29.74 1.48
C LEU A 93 0.51 -31.18 1.32
N PRO A 94 0.27 -31.90 2.44
CA PRO A 94 -0.09 -33.32 2.38
C PRO A 94 -1.54 -33.54 1.93
N ASP A 95 -2.45 -32.60 2.20
CA ASP A 95 -3.87 -32.75 1.92
C ASP A 95 -4.62 -31.42 1.76
N PHE A 96 -5.84 -31.48 1.21
CA PHE A 96 -6.71 -30.32 1.02
C PHE A 96 -7.16 -29.67 2.34
N ASP A 97 -7.20 -30.40 3.46
CA ASP A 97 -7.56 -29.81 4.75
C ASP A 97 -6.44 -28.86 5.25
N ALA A 98 -5.18 -29.24 5.04
CA ALA A 98 -4.03 -28.38 5.30
C ALA A 98 -4.02 -27.17 4.37
N VAL A 99 -4.37 -27.34 3.09
CA VAL A 99 -4.54 -26.23 2.14
C VAL A 99 -5.62 -25.25 2.63
N ASP A 100 -6.79 -25.75 3.05
CA ASP A 100 -7.89 -24.91 3.53
C ASP A 100 -7.49 -24.12 4.80
N ARG A 101 -6.76 -24.75 5.73
CA ARG A 101 -6.21 -24.06 6.92
C ARG A 101 -5.19 -22.98 6.53
N LEU A 102 -4.28 -23.30 5.61
CA LEU A 102 -3.29 -22.34 5.11
C LEU A 102 -3.98 -21.14 4.46
N ASN A 103 -4.93 -21.38 3.55
CA ASN A 103 -5.64 -20.32 2.84
C ASN A 103 -6.51 -19.46 3.76
N ALA A 104 -7.12 -20.05 4.80
CA ALA A 104 -7.86 -19.30 5.80
C ALA A 104 -6.95 -18.29 6.55
N ARG A 105 -5.70 -18.67 6.83
CA ARG A 105 -4.72 -17.79 7.49
C ARG A 105 -4.11 -16.79 6.52
N LEU A 106 -3.68 -17.20 5.33
CA LEU A 106 -3.07 -16.30 4.35
C LEU A 106 -4.07 -15.29 3.78
N GLY A 107 -5.35 -15.67 3.63
CA GLY A 107 -6.42 -14.76 3.19
C GLY A 107 -6.71 -13.63 4.18
N ALA A 108 -6.31 -13.77 5.45
CA ALA A 108 -6.34 -12.67 6.42
C ALA A 108 -5.17 -11.68 6.25
N VAL A 109 -4.07 -12.13 5.62
CA VAL A 109 -2.81 -11.38 5.46
C VAL A 109 -2.75 -10.65 4.12
N GLY A 110 -3.19 -11.27 3.02
CA GLY A 110 -3.09 -10.70 1.68
C GLY A 110 -4.09 -11.27 0.67
N ASN A 111 -4.08 -10.75 -0.55
CA ASN A 111 -4.96 -11.20 -1.62
C ASN A 111 -4.44 -12.51 -2.24
N LEU A 112 -5.18 -13.60 -2.07
CA LEU A 112 -4.88 -14.90 -2.71
C LEU A 112 -5.53 -15.05 -4.09
N ALA A 113 -6.39 -14.13 -4.49
CA ALA A 113 -7.09 -14.19 -5.78
C ALA A 113 -6.30 -13.53 -6.93
N SER A 114 -5.02 -13.19 -6.73
CA SER A 114 -4.17 -12.77 -7.85
C SER A 114 -3.80 -13.97 -8.70
N ASP A 115 -3.99 -13.88 -10.02
CA ASP A 115 -3.60 -14.94 -10.94
C ASP A 115 -2.06 -15.04 -11.02
N GLY A 116 -1.52 -16.25 -10.87
CA GLY A 116 -0.08 -16.51 -10.81
C GLY A 116 0.41 -16.89 -9.41
N ARG A 117 1.44 -16.20 -8.92
CA ARG A 117 2.06 -16.44 -7.60
C ARG A 117 1.62 -15.34 -6.64
N PRO A 118 1.00 -15.66 -5.48
CA PRO A 118 0.61 -14.65 -4.51
C PRO A 118 1.83 -13.88 -3.98
N ILE A 119 1.70 -12.55 -3.92
CA ILE A 119 2.70 -11.64 -3.35
C ILE A 119 2.22 -11.19 -1.97
N LEU A 120 2.96 -11.58 -0.94
CA LEU A 120 2.62 -11.28 0.45
C LEU A 120 3.67 -10.35 1.06
N GLY A 121 3.20 -9.33 1.77
CA GLY A 121 4.01 -8.43 2.58
C GLY A 121 4.60 -9.03 3.84
N LEU A 122 4.87 -10.34 3.86
CA LEU A 122 5.10 -11.11 5.09
C LEU A 122 6.57 -11.54 5.21
N ASP A 123 7.14 -11.50 6.41
CA ASP A 123 8.47 -12.07 6.68
C ASP A 123 8.48 -13.57 6.33
N SER A 124 9.55 -14.06 5.69
CA SER A 124 9.69 -15.46 5.31
C SER A 124 9.63 -16.41 6.51
N ARG A 125 10.11 -15.99 7.68
CA ARG A 125 9.97 -16.72 8.96
C ARG A 125 8.51 -16.83 9.38
N ASP A 126 7.75 -15.74 9.26
CA ASP A 126 6.32 -15.75 9.61
C ASP A 126 5.49 -16.57 8.62
N LEU A 127 5.85 -16.57 7.34
CA LEU A 127 5.23 -17.46 6.35
C LEU A 127 5.43 -18.92 6.75
N LEU A 128 6.66 -19.31 7.11
CA LEU A 128 6.98 -20.66 7.57
C LEU A 128 6.19 -21.03 8.83
N GLU A 129 6.05 -20.12 9.79
CA GLU A 129 5.20 -20.35 10.97
C GLU A 129 3.74 -20.63 10.59
N ILE A 130 3.15 -19.83 9.70
CA ILE A 130 1.78 -20.03 9.22
C ILE A 130 1.64 -21.39 8.51
N CYS A 131 2.63 -21.78 7.70
CA CYS A 131 2.65 -23.08 7.04
C CYS A 131 2.71 -24.24 8.07
N LEU A 132 3.54 -24.12 9.10
CA LEU A 132 3.65 -25.12 10.17
C LEU A 132 2.38 -25.21 11.03
N GLU A 133 1.71 -24.08 11.30
CA GLU A 133 0.39 -24.06 11.94
C GLU A 133 -0.68 -24.76 11.10
N ALA A 134 -0.59 -24.67 9.76
CA ALA A 134 -1.50 -25.36 8.86
C ALA A 134 -1.23 -26.88 8.83
N SER A 135 0.02 -27.32 8.85
CA SER A 135 0.40 -28.72 9.00
C SER A 135 1.86 -28.87 9.46
N GLU A 136 2.11 -29.76 10.42
CA GLU A 136 3.47 -30.10 10.87
C GLU A 136 4.27 -30.84 9.78
N ASP A 137 3.57 -31.52 8.85
CA ASP A 137 4.16 -32.25 7.73
C ASP A 137 4.31 -31.40 6.45
N VAL A 138 4.28 -30.07 6.56
CA VAL A 138 4.49 -29.18 5.40
C VAL A 138 5.93 -29.25 4.90
N LEU A 139 6.12 -29.38 3.59
CA LEU A 139 7.43 -29.24 2.97
C LEU A 139 7.59 -27.79 2.48
N PHE A 140 8.45 -27.04 3.17
CA PHE A 140 8.72 -25.64 2.88
C PHE A 140 10.12 -25.49 2.30
N VAL A 141 10.20 -25.06 1.04
CA VAL A 141 11.45 -25.00 0.27
C VAL A 141 11.71 -23.57 -0.20
N PRO A 142 12.80 -22.93 0.25
CA PRO A 142 13.27 -21.69 -0.36
C PRO A 142 13.60 -21.94 -1.84
N ALA A 143 12.94 -21.20 -2.72
CA ALA A 143 13.02 -21.40 -4.16
C ALA A 143 14.19 -20.63 -4.78
N HIS A 144 14.70 -21.19 -5.88
CA HIS A 144 15.72 -20.68 -6.79
C HIS A 144 16.78 -19.85 -6.06
N ILE A 145 17.43 -20.49 -5.08
CA ILE A 145 18.14 -19.89 -3.94
C ILE A 145 19.18 -18.82 -4.29
N TRP A 146 19.61 -18.75 -5.55
CA TRP A 146 20.61 -17.80 -6.07
C TRP A 146 20.07 -16.69 -6.97
N THR A 147 18.82 -16.75 -7.41
CA THR A 147 18.29 -15.76 -8.35
C THR A 147 18.51 -14.34 -7.81
N PRO A 148 19.13 -13.41 -8.56
CA PRO A 148 19.66 -12.18 -7.99
C PRO A 148 18.65 -11.37 -7.16
N HIS A 149 17.38 -11.35 -7.57
CA HIS A 149 16.36 -10.47 -7.00
C HIS A 149 15.36 -11.13 -6.04
N PHE A 150 15.07 -12.43 -6.19
CA PHE A 150 13.92 -13.09 -5.54
C PHE A 150 14.28 -14.35 -4.74
N ALA A 151 15.52 -14.44 -4.28
CA ALA A 151 16.05 -15.63 -3.64
C ALA A 151 16.77 -15.31 -2.34
N VAL A 152 16.89 -16.28 -1.42
CA VAL A 152 17.54 -16.04 -0.13
C VAL A 152 19.00 -15.60 -0.30
N LEU A 153 19.81 -16.30 -1.11
CA LEU A 153 21.24 -16.02 -1.29
C LEU A 153 21.55 -15.13 -2.51
N GLY A 154 20.51 -14.64 -3.18
CA GLY A 154 20.61 -13.71 -4.30
C GLY A 154 21.37 -12.43 -3.96
N ALA A 155 22.09 -11.88 -4.94
CA ALA A 155 22.94 -10.70 -4.74
C ALA A 155 22.17 -9.45 -4.27
N SER A 156 20.89 -9.30 -4.68
CA SER A 156 20.04 -8.14 -4.31
C SER A 156 19.20 -8.37 -3.07
N SER A 157 18.81 -9.61 -2.77
CA SER A 157 18.10 -9.91 -1.52
C SER A 157 19.01 -9.70 -0.32
N GLY A 158 20.31 -9.97 -0.47
CA GLY A 158 21.38 -9.57 0.44
C GLY A 158 21.40 -10.33 1.77
N PHE A 159 20.85 -11.54 1.85
CA PHE A 159 21.23 -12.45 2.94
C PHE A 159 22.49 -13.22 2.54
N ASP A 160 23.37 -13.45 3.52
CA ASP A 160 24.56 -14.28 3.35
C ASP A 160 24.36 -15.69 3.94
N SER A 161 23.20 -15.96 4.57
CA SER A 161 22.86 -17.26 5.15
C SER A 161 21.34 -17.45 5.31
N LEU A 162 20.88 -18.70 5.39
CA LEU A 162 19.45 -19.01 5.62
C LEU A 162 19.02 -18.68 7.05
N GLU A 163 19.91 -18.77 8.04
CA GLU A 163 19.66 -18.37 9.44
C GLU A 163 19.18 -16.92 9.52
N ALA A 164 19.77 -16.02 8.72
CA ALA A 164 19.40 -14.61 8.72
C ALA A 164 17.98 -14.37 8.16
N CYS A 165 17.47 -15.29 7.34
CA CYS A 165 16.15 -15.24 6.74
C CYS A 165 15.08 -15.83 7.67
N TYR A 166 15.32 -17.05 8.19
CA TYR A 166 14.30 -17.84 8.91
C TYR A 166 14.45 -17.85 10.43
N ASP A 167 15.51 -17.23 10.97
CA ASP A 167 15.81 -17.10 12.40
C ASP A 167 15.64 -18.43 13.17
N ASP A 168 14.70 -18.47 14.11
CA ASP A 168 14.45 -19.60 15.01
C ASP A 168 13.80 -20.81 14.33
N LEU A 169 13.16 -20.62 13.17
CA LEU A 169 12.44 -21.68 12.46
C LEU A 169 13.30 -22.38 11.39
N LEU A 170 14.57 -22.00 11.23
CA LEU A 170 15.49 -22.68 10.32
C LEU A 170 15.55 -24.22 10.47
N PRO A 171 15.44 -24.82 11.67
CA PRO A 171 15.42 -26.28 11.82
C PRO A 171 14.30 -26.99 11.04
N HIS A 172 13.25 -26.28 10.63
CA HIS A 172 12.13 -26.83 9.84
C HIS A 172 12.37 -26.77 8.33
N ILE A 173 13.51 -26.24 7.88
CA ILE A 173 13.89 -26.24 6.46
C ILE A 173 14.84 -27.41 6.22
N PHE A 174 14.41 -28.28 5.31
CA PHE A 174 15.10 -29.52 4.96
C PHE A 174 15.69 -29.53 3.56
N ALA A 175 15.09 -28.79 2.63
CA ALA A 175 15.50 -28.71 1.24
C ALA A 175 15.61 -27.27 0.76
N ILE A 176 16.43 -27.06 -0.27
CA ILE A 176 16.55 -25.82 -1.02
C ILE A 176 16.49 -26.14 -2.51
N GLU A 177 15.92 -25.24 -3.30
CA GLU A 177 15.79 -25.42 -4.75
C GLU A 177 16.79 -24.52 -5.50
N THR A 178 17.43 -25.09 -6.52
CA THR A 178 18.55 -24.47 -7.25
C THR A 178 18.10 -23.32 -8.15
N GLY A 179 17.10 -23.57 -9.01
CA GLY A 179 16.63 -22.69 -10.07
C GLY A 179 17.54 -22.66 -11.31
N LEU A 180 17.02 -22.06 -12.39
CA LEU A 180 17.56 -22.04 -13.78
C LEU A 180 18.99 -21.51 -14.00
N SER A 181 19.69 -21.04 -12.96
CA SER A 181 21.02 -20.40 -13.09
C SER A 181 22.06 -20.96 -12.13
N SER A 182 21.73 -22.04 -11.42
CA SER A 182 22.66 -22.76 -10.55
C SER A 182 22.41 -24.26 -10.61
N ASP A 183 23.42 -25.05 -10.27
CA ASP A 183 23.31 -26.50 -10.23
C ASP A 183 23.78 -27.05 -8.86
N PRO A 184 23.66 -28.37 -8.60
CA PRO A 184 24.09 -28.96 -7.35
C PRO A 184 25.59 -28.78 -7.07
N LEU A 185 26.44 -28.75 -8.11
CA LEU A 185 27.89 -28.57 -7.96
C LEU A 185 28.22 -27.17 -7.42
N MET A 186 27.62 -26.13 -8.00
CA MET A 186 27.72 -24.74 -7.56
C MET A 186 27.29 -24.59 -6.10
N ASN A 187 26.15 -25.19 -5.74
CA ASN A 187 25.62 -25.16 -4.37
C ASN A 187 26.54 -25.88 -3.37
N CYS A 188 27.15 -27.01 -3.77
CA CYS A 188 28.07 -27.77 -2.92
C CYS A 188 29.38 -27.04 -2.60
N LYS A 189 29.69 -25.91 -3.28
CA LYS A 189 30.82 -25.04 -2.95
C LYS A 189 30.67 -24.32 -1.60
N LEU A 190 29.47 -24.34 -0.99
CA LEU A 190 29.18 -23.74 0.31
C LEU A 190 28.92 -24.81 1.37
N SER A 191 29.77 -24.89 2.39
CA SER A 191 29.59 -25.83 3.49
C SER A 191 28.33 -25.58 4.33
N ALA A 192 27.84 -24.34 4.37
CA ALA A 192 26.60 -24.00 5.07
C ALA A 192 25.36 -24.72 4.49
N LEU A 193 25.41 -25.14 3.22
CA LEU A 193 24.28 -25.81 2.55
C LEU A 193 24.27 -27.34 2.77
N ASP A 194 25.29 -27.88 3.43
CA ASP A 194 25.53 -29.32 3.59
C ASP A 194 24.40 -30.13 4.19
N ARG A 195 23.61 -29.50 5.06
CA ARG A 195 22.51 -30.14 5.79
C ARG A 195 21.26 -30.29 4.92
N TYR A 196 21.11 -29.49 3.87
CA TYR A 196 19.90 -29.44 3.07
C TYR A 196 19.97 -30.40 1.90
N ALA A 197 18.83 -30.96 1.53
CA ALA A 197 18.66 -31.61 0.24
C ALA A 197 18.60 -30.53 -0.86
N ILE A 198 19.55 -30.57 -1.81
CA ILE A 198 19.58 -29.66 -2.95
C ILE A 198 18.71 -30.27 -4.04
N ILE A 199 17.49 -29.77 -4.19
CA ILE A 199 16.51 -30.27 -5.16
C ILE A 199 16.46 -29.36 -6.39
N SER A 200 15.94 -29.90 -7.50
CA SER A 200 15.79 -29.16 -8.75
C SER A 200 14.42 -29.45 -9.35
N ASN A 201 13.66 -28.40 -9.66
CA ASN A 201 12.29 -28.50 -10.16
C ASN A 201 12.04 -27.46 -11.25
N SER A 202 11.36 -27.87 -12.31
CA SER A 202 11.08 -26.99 -13.45
C SER A 202 10.25 -25.76 -13.08
N ASP A 203 10.77 -24.55 -13.35
CA ASP A 203 9.99 -23.30 -13.35
C ASP A 203 9.07 -23.21 -14.57
N ALA A 204 8.01 -24.02 -14.58
CA ALA A 204 7.17 -24.27 -15.75
C ALA A 204 6.00 -23.28 -15.86
N HIS A 205 6.11 -22.26 -16.71
CA HIS A 205 4.98 -21.37 -17.07
C HIS A 205 4.02 -21.96 -18.11
N SER A 206 4.34 -23.13 -18.66
CA SER A 206 3.51 -23.88 -19.59
C SER A 206 3.76 -25.38 -19.43
N ALA A 207 2.75 -26.22 -19.60
CA ALA A 207 2.85 -27.66 -19.35
C ALA A 207 3.96 -28.35 -20.16
N SER A 208 4.27 -27.86 -21.37
CA SER A 208 5.36 -28.40 -22.20
C SER A 208 6.77 -28.19 -21.65
N LYS A 209 6.92 -27.26 -20.70
CA LYS A 209 8.19 -26.94 -20.02
C LYS A 209 8.38 -27.71 -18.71
N LEU A 210 7.48 -28.63 -18.38
CA LEU A 210 7.69 -29.62 -17.31
C LEU A 210 8.88 -30.53 -17.65
N GLY A 211 9.62 -30.95 -16.63
CA GLY A 211 10.72 -31.90 -16.75
C GLY A 211 12.00 -31.32 -17.38
N ARG A 212 12.13 -29.99 -17.50
CA ARG A 212 13.44 -29.36 -17.79
C ARG A 212 14.43 -29.60 -16.65
N GLU A 213 13.90 -29.53 -15.44
CA GLU A 213 14.56 -29.83 -14.17
C GLU A 213 13.64 -30.75 -13.37
N ALA A 214 14.22 -31.74 -12.71
CA ALA A 214 13.47 -32.69 -11.90
C ALA A 214 14.34 -33.34 -10.80
N THR A 215 13.69 -33.75 -9.72
CA THR A 215 14.34 -34.44 -8.61
C THR A 215 14.04 -35.95 -8.66
N CYS A 216 15.07 -36.79 -8.51
CA CYS A 216 14.96 -38.25 -8.57
C CYS A 216 14.89 -38.87 -7.16
N TYR A 217 13.92 -39.74 -6.95
CA TYR A 217 13.68 -40.43 -5.68
C TYR A 217 13.62 -41.95 -5.87
N ASP A 218 14.11 -42.69 -4.87
CA ASP A 218 13.92 -44.12 -4.69
C ASP A 218 13.24 -44.37 -3.34
N THR A 219 11.94 -44.11 -3.31
CA THR A 219 11.09 -44.21 -2.11
C THR A 219 9.79 -44.94 -2.43
N ASP A 220 9.04 -45.31 -1.40
CA ASP A 220 7.62 -45.60 -1.58
C ASP A 220 6.93 -44.39 -2.23
N LEU A 221 6.04 -44.64 -3.21
CA LEU A 221 5.31 -43.59 -3.92
C LEU A 221 4.28 -42.94 -2.99
N SER A 222 4.72 -41.96 -2.21
CA SER A 222 3.91 -41.23 -1.24
C SER A 222 4.52 -39.87 -0.94
N TYR A 223 3.70 -38.92 -0.49
CA TYR A 223 4.17 -37.64 0.00
C TYR A 223 5.14 -37.82 1.17
N ARG A 224 4.82 -38.75 2.10
CA ARG A 224 5.64 -39.03 3.27
C ARG A 224 7.01 -39.56 2.91
N GLY A 225 7.11 -40.47 1.94
CA GLY A 225 8.39 -41.00 1.46
C GLY A 225 9.30 -39.89 0.92
N ILE A 226 8.74 -38.97 0.13
CA ILE A 226 9.47 -37.80 -0.40
C ILE A 226 9.88 -36.86 0.75
N TYR A 227 8.95 -36.54 1.66
CA TYR A 227 9.23 -35.69 2.82
C TYR A 227 10.39 -36.23 3.68
N GLU A 228 10.36 -37.52 4.04
CA GLU A 228 11.40 -38.15 4.85
C GLU A 228 12.75 -38.20 4.12
N ALA A 229 12.76 -38.50 2.82
CA ALA A 229 13.98 -38.50 2.01
C ALA A 229 14.69 -37.14 2.03
N LEU A 230 13.92 -36.04 2.01
CA LEU A 230 14.45 -34.68 2.08
C LEU A 230 14.82 -34.29 3.51
N GLN A 231 13.99 -34.62 4.51
CA GLN A 231 14.23 -34.33 5.93
C GLN A 231 15.52 -34.99 6.44
N GLU A 232 15.73 -36.26 6.10
CA GLU A 232 16.92 -37.01 6.49
C GLU A 232 18.11 -36.74 5.56
N ASN A 233 17.86 -36.09 4.42
CA ASN A 233 18.82 -35.92 3.33
C ASN A 233 19.48 -37.27 2.97
N ASP A 234 18.67 -38.32 2.84
CA ASP A 234 19.11 -39.72 2.68
C ASP A 234 19.67 -39.95 1.25
N ARG A 235 20.86 -40.52 1.14
CA ARG A 235 21.55 -40.81 -0.14
C ARG A 235 20.96 -41.96 -0.94
N ASP A 236 20.31 -42.90 -0.26
CA ASP A 236 19.71 -44.04 -0.92
C ASP A 236 18.31 -43.69 -1.44
N ARG A 237 17.58 -42.80 -0.74
CA ARG A 237 16.21 -42.40 -1.09
C ARG A 237 16.11 -41.19 -2.01
N PHE A 238 17.04 -40.24 -1.92
CA PHE A 238 17.13 -39.09 -2.83
C PHE A 238 18.31 -39.30 -3.78
N THR A 239 18.09 -39.85 -4.96
CA THR A 239 19.20 -40.42 -5.75
C THR A 239 19.99 -39.39 -6.56
N GLY A 240 19.40 -38.23 -6.87
CA GLY A 240 20.04 -37.19 -7.67
C GLY A 240 19.03 -36.25 -8.35
N THR A 241 19.51 -35.40 -9.24
CA THR A 241 18.68 -34.44 -9.98
C THR A 241 18.90 -34.51 -11.48
N ILE A 242 17.94 -33.97 -12.22
CA ILE A 242 18.04 -33.66 -13.65
C ILE A 242 18.09 -32.15 -13.72
N GLU A 243 19.13 -31.64 -14.38
CA GLU A 243 19.43 -30.22 -14.43
C GLU A 243 19.35 -29.69 -15.85
N PHE A 244 19.04 -28.41 -15.93
CA PHE A 244 19.33 -27.60 -17.09
C PHE A 244 20.78 -27.07 -17.00
N TYR A 245 21.44 -26.74 -18.12
CA TYR A 245 22.75 -26.06 -18.07
C TYR A 245 22.60 -24.68 -17.42
N PRO A 246 23.22 -24.41 -16.26
CA PRO A 246 23.04 -23.14 -15.55
C PRO A 246 23.44 -21.93 -16.40
N GLU A 247 24.31 -22.12 -17.40
CA GLU A 247 24.75 -21.11 -18.36
C GLU A 247 23.64 -20.61 -19.28
N GLU A 248 22.55 -21.35 -19.51
CA GLU A 248 21.39 -20.76 -20.21
C GLU A 248 20.63 -19.76 -19.37
N GLY A 249 20.80 -19.83 -18.05
CA GLY A 249 20.24 -18.87 -17.11
C GLY A 249 20.55 -17.42 -17.50
N LYS A 250 19.53 -16.55 -17.45
CA LYS A 250 19.62 -15.13 -17.84
C LYS A 250 20.70 -14.33 -17.11
N TYR A 251 21.14 -14.82 -15.96
CA TYR A 251 22.03 -14.13 -15.03
C TYR A 251 23.16 -15.04 -14.58
N HIS A 252 23.60 -15.99 -15.41
CA HIS A 252 24.69 -16.87 -15.01
C HIS A 252 26.00 -16.10 -14.86
N PHE A 253 26.44 -15.40 -15.91
CA PHE A 253 27.63 -14.56 -15.93
C PHE A 253 27.36 -13.11 -15.56
N ASP A 254 28.44 -12.41 -15.18
CA ASP A 254 28.39 -10.97 -15.01
C ASP A 254 28.25 -10.29 -16.37
N GLY A 255 27.48 -9.22 -16.46
CA GLY A 255 27.34 -8.59 -17.77
C GLY A 255 26.77 -7.19 -17.82
N HIS A 256 26.86 -6.63 -19.02
CA HIS A 256 26.20 -5.39 -19.40
C HIS A 256 25.73 -5.50 -20.84
N ARG A 257 24.46 -5.89 -20.97
CA ARG A 257 23.77 -6.24 -22.22
C ARG A 257 23.94 -5.20 -23.30
N LYS A 258 23.78 -3.92 -22.94
CA LYS A 258 23.88 -2.78 -23.87
C LYS A 258 25.27 -2.65 -24.51
N CYS A 259 26.30 -3.22 -23.91
CA CYS A 259 27.66 -3.24 -24.45
C CYS A 259 28.10 -4.63 -24.92
N GLY A 260 27.26 -5.66 -24.81
CA GLY A 260 27.61 -7.05 -25.16
C GLY A 260 28.74 -7.62 -24.31
N ILE A 261 28.86 -7.21 -23.05
CA ILE A 261 29.86 -7.75 -22.12
C ILE A 261 29.24 -8.91 -21.35
N SER A 262 29.83 -10.10 -21.46
CA SER A 262 29.55 -11.30 -20.68
C SER A 262 30.88 -11.84 -20.13
N TRP A 263 31.04 -11.83 -18.81
CA TRP A 263 32.32 -12.09 -18.13
C TRP A 263 32.18 -13.07 -16.98
N GLU A 264 33.23 -13.87 -16.80
CA GLU A 264 33.44 -14.64 -15.59
C GLU A 264 33.77 -13.73 -14.40
N PRO A 265 33.49 -14.16 -13.15
CA PRO A 265 33.68 -13.33 -11.96
C PRO A 265 35.09 -12.77 -11.81
N ARG A 266 36.12 -13.55 -12.18
CA ARG A 266 37.52 -13.12 -12.12
C ARG A 266 37.83 -11.94 -13.03
N GLN A 267 37.19 -11.86 -14.19
CA GLN A 267 37.37 -10.76 -15.15
C GLN A 267 36.71 -9.49 -14.61
N THR A 268 35.51 -9.62 -14.05
CA THR A 268 34.78 -8.52 -13.39
C THR A 268 35.54 -7.95 -12.20
N LEU A 269 36.09 -8.82 -11.34
CA LEU A 269 36.90 -8.42 -10.19
C LEU A 269 38.19 -7.69 -10.63
N ALA A 270 38.84 -8.13 -11.71
CA ALA A 270 40.00 -7.45 -12.26
C ALA A 270 39.69 -6.06 -12.86
N ALA A 271 38.42 -5.78 -13.16
CA ALA A 271 37.93 -4.52 -13.68
C ALA A 271 37.18 -3.67 -12.63
N ASP A 272 37.34 -3.98 -11.33
CA ASP A 272 36.65 -3.33 -10.21
C ASP A 272 35.12 -3.27 -10.37
N GLY A 273 34.53 -4.28 -11.04
CA GLY A 273 33.08 -4.34 -11.29
C GLY A 273 32.55 -3.38 -12.35
N MET A 274 33.43 -2.74 -13.13
CA MET A 274 33.08 -1.69 -14.08
C MET A 274 33.16 -2.17 -15.53
N CYS A 275 32.14 -1.83 -16.31
CA CYS A 275 32.10 -2.13 -17.74
C CYS A 275 33.18 -1.31 -18.48
N PRO A 276 34.07 -1.97 -19.25
CA PRO A 276 35.20 -1.30 -19.90
C PRO A 276 34.75 -0.39 -21.06
N ALA A 277 33.54 -0.60 -21.59
CA ALA A 277 33.01 0.15 -22.72
C ALA A 277 32.33 1.46 -22.32
N CYS A 278 31.61 1.48 -21.19
CA CYS A 278 30.79 2.63 -20.79
C CYS A 278 31.09 3.17 -19.38
N GLY A 279 31.92 2.50 -18.59
CA GLY A 279 32.26 2.89 -17.22
C GLY A 279 31.12 2.79 -16.22
N LYS A 280 30.03 2.08 -16.55
CA LYS A 280 28.94 1.76 -15.61
C LYS A 280 29.22 0.43 -14.90
N GLN A 281 28.61 0.24 -13.74
CA GLN A 281 28.70 -1.00 -12.99
C GLN A 281 28.08 -2.17 -13.78
N LEU A 282 28.73 -3.33 -13.76
CA LEU A 282 28.23 -4.57 -14.35
C LEU A 282 27.13 -5.17 -13.47
N THR A 283 26.14 -5.82 -14.09
CA THR A 283 25.17 -6.66 -13.40
C THR A 283 25.88 -7.93 -12.93
N VAL A 284 25.85 -8.19 -11.62
CA VAL A 284 26.50 -9.36 -11.01
C VAL A 284 25.67 -10.62 -11.25
N GLY A 285 26.27 -11.63 -11.84
CA GLY A 285 25.67 -12.92 -12.12
C GLY A 285 25.67 -13.88 -10.91
N VAL A 286 24.93 -14.97 -11.06
CA VAL A 286 24.80 -16.04 -10.08
C VAL A 286 26.14 -16.70 -9.79
N LEU A 287 26.95 -16.97 -10.83
CA LEU A 287 28.26 -17.59 -10.65
C LEU A 287 29.16 -16.73 -9.75
N HIS A 288 29.15 -15.41 -9.93
CA HIS A 288 29.91 -14.48 -9.09
C HIS A 288 29.45 -14.54 -7.64
N ARG A 289 28.14 -14.48 -7.40
CA ARG A 289 27.59 -14.54 -6.04
C ARG A 289 27.92 -15.87 -5.35
N VAL A 290 27.89 -16.98 -6.07
CA VAL A 290 28.32 -18.29 -5.56
C VAL A 290 29.80 -18.26 -5.20
N GLU A 291 30.68 -17.79 -6.10
CA GLU A 291 32.13 -17.69 -5.82
C GLU A 291 32.45 -16.76 -4.66
N GLN A 292 31.66 -15.71 -4.45
CA GLN A 292 31.82 -14.78 -3.34
C GLN A 292 31.57 -15.45 -1.98
N LEU A 293 30.59 -16.35 -1.91
CA LEU A 293 30.20 -17.04 -0.67
C LEU A 293 30.86 -18.43 -0.52
N ALA A 294 31.44 -18.97 -1.58
CA ALA A 294 32.05 -20.29 -1.60
C ALA A 294 33.22 -20.41 -0.61
N ASP A 295 33.25 -21.51 0.13
CA ASP A 295 34.31 -21.86 1.08
C ASP A 295 35.05 -23.15 0.70
N ARG A 296 34.72 -23.75 -0.44
CA ARG A 296 35.32 -24.96 -0.98
C ARG A 296 35.86 -24.78 -2.40
N SER A 297 36.86 -25.61 -2.73
CA SER A 297 37.29 -25.80 -4.11
C SER A 297 36.26 -26.64 -4.88
N GLU A 298 36.36 -26.60 -6.20
CA GLU A 298 35.48 -27.35 -7.09
C GLU A 298 35.63 -28.86 -6.92
N GLU A 299 36.85 -29.35 -6.66
CA GLU A 299 37.09 -30.78 -6.43
C GLU A 299 36.41 -31.26 -5.13
N ALA A 300 36.43 -30.43 -4.09
CA ALA A 300 35.76 -30.74 -2.83
C ALA A 300 34.23 -30.69 -2.95
N ALA A 301 33.70 -29.77 -3.77
CA ALA A 301 32.28 -29.71 -4.08
C ALA A 301 31.83 -30.94 -4.90
N ALA A 302 32.58 -31.31 -5.94
CA ALA A 302 32.30 -32.47 -6.78
C ALA A 302 32.30 -33.79 -5.99
N ALA A 303 33.24 -33.95 -5.04
CA ALA A 303 33.29 -35.13 -4.18
C ALA A 303 32.06 -35.27 -3.26
N ARG A 304 31.35 -34.16 -3.00
CA ARG A 304 30.18 -34.13 -2.13
C ARG A 304 28.86 -34.17 -2.90
N SER A 305 28.84 -33.59 -4.10
CA SER A 305 27.65 -33.52 -4.94
C SER A 305 27.02 -34.89 -5.16
N ARG A 306 25.69 -34.91 -5.21
CA ARG A 306 24.95 -36.09 -5.68
C ARG A 306 25.09 -36.21 -7.19
N PRO A 307 24.82 -37.38 -7.78
CA PRO A 307 24.71 -37.53 -9.22
C PRO A 307 23.66 -36.55 -9.78
N PHE A 308 23.98 -35.92 -10.90
CA PHE A 308 23.04 -35.12 -11.67
C PHE A 308 23.34 -35.26 -13.17
N ASP A 309 22.31 -35.12 -13.99
CA ASP A 309 22.40 -35.21 -15.46
C ASP A 309 21.96 -33.87 -16.08
N TYR A 310 22.73 -33.32 -17.03
CA TYR A 310 22.26 -32.19 -17.84
C TYR A 310 21.43 -32.68 -19.03
N LEU A 311 20.19 -32.21 -19.15
CA LEU A 311 19.32 -32.56 -20.27
C LEU A 311 18.92 -31.33 -21.09
N ILE A 312 18.98 -31.49 -22.41
CA ILE A 312 18.39 -30.57 -23.38
C ILE A 312 17.03 -31.16 -23.78
N PRO A 313 15.92 -30.42 -23.69
CA PRO A 313 14.60 -30.89 -24.07
C PRO A 313 14.60 -31.55 -25.45
N LEU A 314 13.90 -32.67 -25.62
CA LEU A 314 13.95 -33.44 -26.87
C LEU A 314 13.48 -32.62 -28.07
N GLU A 315 12.52 -31.71 -27.88
CA GLU A 315 12.11 -30.75 -28.91
C GLU A 315 13.26 -29.85 -29.40
N GLU A 316 14.18 -29.47 -28.52
CA GLU A 316 15.35 -28.65 -28.82
C GLU A 316 16.47 -29.50 -29.47
N VAL A 317 16.65 -30.75 -29.02
CA VAL A 317 17.56 -31.71 -29.69
C VAL A 317 17.11 -31.96 -31.14
N ILE A 318 15.81 -32.19 -31.36
CA ILE A 318 15.24 -32.38 -32.71
C ILE A 318 15.37 -31.11 -33.53
N ALA A 319 15.09 -29.94 -32.94
CA ALA A 319 15.26 -28.64 -33.60
C ALA A 319 16.69 -28.43 -34.09
N ALA A 320 17.67 -28.71 -33.22
CA ALA A 320 19.09 -28.60 -33.53
C ALA A 320 19.47 -29.55 -34.68
N ALA A 321 19.02 -30.80 -34.62
CA ALA A 321 19.27 -31.82 -35.64
C ALA A 321 18.67 -31.44 -37.00
N VAL A 322 17.43 -30.94 -37.03
CA VAL A 322 16.69 -30.67 -38.28
C VAL A 322 16.96 -29.27 -38.84
N GLY A 323 17.54 -28.37 -38.03
CA GLY A 323 17.85 -27.00 -38.44
C GLY A 323 16.63 -26.08 -38.54
N VAL A 324 15.61 -26.30 -37.71
CA VAL A 324 14.38 -25.48 -37.65
C VAL A 324 14.01 -25.20 -36.20
N GLY A 325 13.19 -24.20 -35.92
CA GLY A 325 12.78 -23.90 -34.54
C GLY A 325 11.99 -25.02 -33.85
N ALA A 326 12.17 -25.18 -32.53
CA ALA A 326 11.54 -26.23 -31.70
C ALA A 326 10.00 -26.26 -31.75
N LYS A 327 9.37 -25.10 -31.96
CA LYS A 327 7.90 -24.99 -32.10
C LYS A 327 7.37 -25.33 -33.50
N SER A 328 8.24 -25.74 -34.44
CA SER A 328 7.82 -26.04 -35.80
C SER A 328 6.97 -27.31 -35.88
N LYS A 329 5.99 -27.35 -36.80
CA LYS A 329 5.18 -28.55 -37.06
C LYS A 329 6.03 -29.78 -37.40
N LYS A 330 7.19 -29.57 -38.03
CA LYS A 330 8.14 -30.64 -38.38
C LYS A 330 8.74 -31.25 -37.12
N VAL A 331 9.21 -30.43 -36.18
CA VAL A 331 9.75 -30.90 -34.89
C VAL A 331 8.68 -31.64 -34.09
N GLN A 332 7.47 -31.06 -33.97
CA GLN A 332 6.39 -31.68 -33.21
C GLN A 332 5.93 -33.04 -33.79
N ALA A 333 5.95 -33.18 -35.13
CA ALA A 333 5.66 -34.47 -35.77
C ALA A 333 6.72 -35.52 -35.45
N ILE A 334 8.02 -35.16 -35.52
CA ILE A 334 9.13 -36.07 -35.17
C ILE A 334 9.11 -36.41 -33.68
N TYR A 335 8.83 -35.43 -32.83
CA TYR A 335 8.71 -35.60 -31.38
C TYR A 335 7.64 -36.64 -31.05
N MET A 336 6.41 -36.47 -31.55
CA MET A 336 5.34 -37.43 -31.30
C MET A 336 5.60 -38.81 -31.92
N ASP A 337 6.24 -38.88 -33.08
CA ASP A 337 6.64 -40.14 -33.72
C ASP A 337 7.64 -40.92 -32.85
N LEU A 338 8.71 -40.25 -32.39
CA LEU A 338 9.70 -40.84 -31.49
C LEU A 338 9.06 -41.29 -30.18
N LEU A 339 8.19 -40.47 -29.58
CA LEU A 339 7.48 -40.84 -28.37
C LEU A 339 6.64 -42.11 -28.56
N SER A 340 5.93 -42.22 -29.69
CA SER A 340 5.10 -43.37 -30.01
C SER A 340 5.88 -44.68 -30.17
N GLN A 341 7.14 -44.60 -30.64
CA GLN A 341 7.97 -45.76 -30.93
C GLN A 341 8.90 -46.16 -29.78
N LEU A 342 9.42 -45.19 -29.02
CA LEU A 342 10.56 -45.39 -28.12
C LEU A 342 10.25 -45.14 -26.64
N GLY A 343 9.10 -44.54 -26.30
CA GLY A 343 8.72 -44.23 -24.92
C GLY A 343 8.66 -42.73 -24.64
N SER A 344 8.65 -42.35 -23.37
CA SER A 344 8.60 -40.93 -22.97
C SER A 344 9.89 -40.17 -23.28
N GLU A 345 9.86 -38.84 -23.19
CA GLU A 345 11.04 -37.99 -23.41
C GLU A 345 12.22 -38.40 -22.53
N PHE A 346 12.01 -38.64 -21.24
CA PHE A 346 13.07 -39.10 -20.33
C PHE A 346 13.59 -40.50 -20.68
N ASP A 347 12.73 -41.40 -21.17
CA ASP A 347 13.18 -42.71 -21.64
C ASP A 347 14.14 -42.52 -22.82
N ILE A 348 13.77 -41.70 -23.80
CA ILE A 348 14.59 -41.42 -24.99
C ILE A 348 15.89 -40.71 -24.63
N LEU A 349 15.83 -39.66 -23.82
CA LEU A 349 16.98 -38.83 -23.50
C LEU A 349 17.98 -39.53 -22.57
N ARG A 350 17.53 -40.44 -21.69
CA ARG A 350 18.40 -41.04 -20.65
C ARG A 350 18.67 -42.53 -20.83
N GLN A 351 17.66 -43.31 -21.21
CA GLN A 351 17.70 -44.77 -21.08
C GLN A 351 17.82 -45.51 -22.42
N VAL A 352 17.14 -45.03 -23.46
CA VAL A 352 17.11 -45.70 -24.78
C VAL A 352 18.50 -45.66 -25.42
N ASP A 353 18.95 -46.80 -25.94
CA ASP A 353 20.21 -46.89 -26.68
C ASP A 353 20.16 -46.03 -27.94
N VAL A 354 21.24 -45.29 -28.22
CA VAL A 354 21.34 -44.37 -29.36
C VAL A 354 21.05 -45.11 -30.69
N ALA A 355 21.50 -46.36 -30.82
CA ALA A 355 21.22 -47.20 -31.99
C ALA A 355 19.72 -47.42 -32.26
N ARG A 356 18.88 -47.48 -31.22
CA ARG A 356 17.42 -47.61 -31.35
C ARG A 356 16.78 -46.32 -31.87
N ILE A 357 17.37 -45.17 -31.53
CA ILE A 357 16.94 -43.86 -32.06
C ILE A 357 17.32 -43.75 -33.55
N GLU A 358 18.48 -44.28 -33.94
CA GLU A 358 18.88 -44.38 -35.35
C GLU A 358 17.95 -45.31 -36.15
N GLU A 359 17.60 -46.48 -35.59
CA GLU A 359 16.65 -47.44 -36.19
C GLU A 359 15.26 -46.83 -36.41
N ALA A 360 14.83 -45.88 -35.58
CA ALA A 360 13.61 -45.10 -35.76
C ALA A 360 13.70 -44.05 -36.89
N GLY A 361 14.82 -44.01 -37.63
CA GLY A 361 15.02 -43.16 -38.79
C GLY A 361 15.52 -41.75 -38.48
N GLN A 362 16.04 -41.50 -37.28
CA GLN A 362 16.46 -40.17 -36.82
C GLN A 362 17.95 -40.14 -36.41
N SER A 363 18.86 -40.43 -37.36
CA SER A 363 20.30 -40.54 -37.08
C SER A 363 20.94 -39.26 -36.49
N LEU A 364 20.54 -38.07 -36.95
CA LEU A 364 21.04 -36.82 -36.37
C LEU A 364 20.50 -36.55 -34.97
N VAL A 365 19.26 -36.95 -34.67
CA VAL A 365 18.70 -36.83 -33.32
C VAL A 365 19.45 -37.77 -32.38
N ALA A 366 19.77 -38.98 -32.84
CA ALA A 366 20.58 -39.95 -32.09
C ALA A 366 21.96 -39.39 -31.74
N GLU A 367 22.67 -38.77 -32.70
CA GLU A 367 23.94 -38.09 -32.44
C GLU A 367 23.78 -36.90 -31.47
N GLY A 368 22.69 -36.12 -31.59
CA GLY A 368 22.36 -35.05 -30.64
C GLY A 368 22.18 -35.57 -29.22
N VAL A 369 21.44 -36.67 -29.03
CA VAL A 369 21.29 -37.33 -27.72
C VAL A 369 22.62 -37.86 -27.20
N ARG A 370 23.47 -38.45 -28.07
CA ARG A 370 24.81 -38.91 -27.67
C ARG A 370 25.67 -37.75 -27.14
N ARG A 371 25.74 -36.63 -27.88
CA ARG A 371 26.51 -35.44 -27.50
C ARG A 371 26.02 -34.83 -26.19
N MET A 372 24.71 -34.72 -26.03
CA MET A 372 24.10 -34.26 -24.78
C MET A 372 24.53 -35.16 -23.61
N ARG A 373 24.44 -36.50 -23.75
CA ARG A 373 24.84 -37.46 -22.71
C ARG A 373 26.34 -37.43 -22.39
N THR A 374 27.19 -37.07 -23.34
CA THR A 374 28.65 -36.98 -23.14
C THR A 374 29.14 -35.57 -22.79
N GLY A 375 28.25 -34.57 -22.76
CA GLY A 375 28.60 -33.17 -22.50
C GLY A 375 29.35 -32.48 -23.66
N GLU A 376 29.28 -33.03 -24.88
CA GLU A 376 29.89 -32.46 -26.09
C GLU A 376 29.01 -31.34 -26.67
N VAL A 377 28.84 -30.25 -25.93
CA VAL A 377 28.03 -29.08 -26.30
C VAL A 377 28.87 -27.80 -26.35
N HIS A 378 28.46 -26.85 -27.19
CA HIS A 378 29.01 -25.49 -27.18
C HIS A 378 28.11 -24.58 -26.34
N ILE A 379 28.70 -23.80 -25.44
CA ILE A 379 27.99 -23.00 -24.45
C ILE A 379 28.36 -21.53 -24.65
N ASP A 380 27.35 -20.68 -24.85
CA ASP A 380 27.46 -19.22 -24.76
C ASP A 380 26.63 -18.72 -23.57
N PRO A 381 27.25 -18.35 -22.43
CA PRO A 381 26.53 -18.07 -21.20
C PRO A 381 25.66 -16.81 -21.22
N GLY A 382 24.49 -16.91 -20.59
CA GLY A 382 23.55 -15.83 -20.38
C GLY A 382 24.05 -14.79 -19.37
N HIS A 383 23.66 -13.54 -19.59
CA HIS A 383 24.09 -12.39 -18.79
C HIS A 383 23.09 -11.24 -18.89
N ASP A 384 22.97 -10.44 -17.82
CA ASP A 384 22.17 -9.19 -17.78
C ASP A 384 20.77 -9.29 -18.42
N GLY A 385 20.06 -10.38 -18.16
CA GLY A 385 18.68 -10.61 -18.60
C GLY A 385 18.54 -11.34 -19.94
N GLU A 386 19.65 -11.64 -20.62
CA GLU A 386 19.69 -12.46 -21.84
C GLU A 386 19.95 -13.93 -21.50
N TYR A 387 19.14 -14.83 -22.04
CA TYR A 387 19.37 -16.27 -21.94
C TYR A 387 20.66 -16.65 -22.66
N GLY A 388 21.40 -17.60 -22.10
CA GLY A 388 22.51 -18.25 -22.80
C GLY A 388 22.01 -19.19 -23.89
N VAL A 389 22.94 -19.71 -24.68
CA VAL A 389 22.66 -20.61 -25.81
C VAL A 389 23.53 -21.86 -25.68
N ILE A 390 22.89 -23.03 -25.71
CA ILE A 390 23.56 -24.33 -25.81
C ILE A 390 23.36 -24.89 -27.21
N GLU A 391 24.47 -25.11 -27.92
CA GLU A 391 24.46 -25.64 -29.28
C GLU A 391 25.03 -27.06 -29.33
N LEU A 392 24.26 -28.00 -29.89
CA LEU A 392 24.65 -29.40 -30.06
C LEU A 392 25.52 -29.65 -31.31
N PHE A 393 25.41 -28.79 -32.32
CA PHE A 393 26.10 -28.94 -33.60
C PHE A 393 26.75 -27.63 -34.01
N GLY A 394 28.00 -27.69 -34.43
CA GLY A 394 28.70 -26.51 -34.93
C GLY A 394 28.28 -26.10 -36.34
N ASP A 395 28.74 -24.92 -36.76
CA ASP A 395 28.48 -24.37 -38.09
C ASP A 395 28.89 -25.33 -39.24
N GLY A 396 27.93 -25.65 -40.11
CA GLY A 396 28.13 -26.52 -41.27
C GLY A 396 28.48 -27.98 -40.93
N GLU A 397 28.37 -28.40 -39.67
CA GLU A 397 28.63 -29.78 -39.23
C GLU A 397 27.47 -30.72 -39.59
N ARG A 398 26.23 -30.21 -39.50
CA ARG A 398 24.99 -30.95 -39.82
C ARG A 398 25.01 -31.48 -41.26
N GLU A 399 25.34 -30.61 -42.22
CA GLU A 399 25.42 -30.97 -43.65
C GLU A 399 26.51 -32.01 -43.93
N ARG A 400 27.59 -32.02 -43.14
CA ARG A 400 28.67 -33.02 -43.24
C ARG A 400 28.21 -34.38 -42.73
N LEU A 401 27.49 -34.43 -41.61
CA LEU A 401 26.97 -35.66 -41.03
C LEU A 401 25.82 -36.26 -41.88
N GLU A 402 24.93 -35.44 -42.44
CA GLU A 402 23.92 -35.91 -43.41
C GLU A 402 24.55 -36.43 -44.72
N GLY A 403 25.65 -35.80 -45.16
CA GLY A 403 26.36 -36.16 -46.39
C GLY A 403 27.20 -37.45 -46.31
N GLN A 404 27.62 -37.85 -45.10
CA GLN A 404 28.48 -39.03 -44.89
C GLN A 404 27.73 -40.36 -44.91
N GLY A 405 26.39 -40.37 -44.82
CA GLY A 405 25.57 -41.59 -44.89
C GLY A 405 25.55 -42.33 -46.24
N ARG A 406 26.41 -41.97 -47.21
CA ARG A 406 26.41 -42.55 -48.58
C ARG A 406 27.73 -43.17 -49.07
N LEU A 407 28.80 -43.31 -48.29
CA LEU A 407 30.01 -43.99 -48.77
C LEU A 407 30.75 -44.79 -47.68
N PHE A 408 31.05 -46.06 -47.97
CA PHE A 408 31.83 -46.99 -47.14
C PHE A 408 33.34 -46.64 -47.06
N GLU A 409 33.91 -46.92 -45.88
CA GLU A 409 35.28 -47.36 -45.51
C GLU A 409 36.53 -46.44 -45.67
N MET A 410 37.07 -45.95 -44.53
CA MET A 410 38.29 -46.40 -43.81
C MET A 410 38.80 -45.31 -42.83
N PRO A 411 39.42 -45.66 -41.67
CA PRO A 411 39.83 -44.68 -40.66
C PRO A 411 41.27 -44.15 -40.87
N PRO A 412 41.59 -42.90 -40.48
CA PRO A 412 42.96 -42.46 -40.21
C PRO A 412 43.23 -42.36 -38.68
N PRO A 413 44.49 -42.23 -38.26
CA PRO A 413 45.00 -42.81 -37.01
C PRO A 413 44.77 -41.97 -35.75
N LEU A 414 44.88 -42.67 -34.63
CA LEU A 414 45.05 -42.15 -33.26
C LEU A 414 46.20 -41.13 -33.15
N PHE A 415 45.92 -40.06 -32.39
CA PHE A 415 46.81 -38.98 -31.91
C PHE A 415 47.30 -37.92 -32.91
N ASP A 416 46.76 -36.71 -32.76
CA ASP A 416 47.58 -35.51 -32.50
C ASP A 416 46.77 -34.55 -31.61
N MET A 417 47.35 -34.20 -30.45
CA MET A 417 46.81 -33.18 -29.55
C MET A 417 46.82 -31.82 -30.25
N PRO A 418 45.78 -30.97 -30.12
CA PRO A 418 45.94 -29.56 -30.47
C PRO A 418 47.01 -28.93 -29.57
N PRO A 419 47.87 -28.04 -30.11
CA PRO A 419 48.90 -27.37 -29.34
C PRO A 419 48.26 -26.44 -28.28
N PRO A 420 49.01 -26.03 -27.24
CA PRO A 420 48.47 -25.10 -26.25
C PRO A 420 48.01 -23.82 -26.93
N VAL A 421 46.81 -23.37 -26.61
CA VAL A 421 46.25 -22.09 -27.09
C VAL A 421 47.21 -20.97 -26.66
N GLU A 422 47.87 -20.35 -27.63
CA GLU A 422 48.63 -19.12 -27.40
C GLU A 422 47.67 -17.98 -27.06
N VAL A 423 47.91 -17.34 -25.91
CA VAL A 423 47.29 -16.08 -25.50
C VAL A 423 47.44 -15.04 -26.64
N PRO A 424 46.36 -14.40 -27.12
CA PRO A 424 46.50 -13.34 -28.11
C PRO A 424 47.26 -12.16 -27.49
N LYS A 425 48.44 -11.86 -28.04
CA LYS A 425 49.16 -10.61 -27.75
C LYS A 425 48.39 -9.42 -28.32
N PRO A 426 48.44 -8.25 -27.66
CA PRO A 426 47.67 -7.08 -28.04
C PRO A 426 48.11 -6.57 -29.42
N ALA A 427 47.15 -6.32 -30.30
CA ALA A 427 47.41 -5.68 -31.57
C ALA A 427 47.98 -4.27 -31.34
N LYS A 428 49.21 -4.07 -31.79
CA LYS A 428 49.94 -2.80 -31.68
C LYS A 428 49.31 -1.72 -32.55
N ASN A 429 49.02 -0.60 -31.91
CA ASN A 429 48.81 0.72 -32.48
C ASN A 429 49.78 1.05 -33.63
N LYS A 430 49.23 1.53 -34.75
CA LYS A 430 49.93 2.45 -35.66
C LYS A 430 49.75 3.87 -35.13
N ALA A 431 50.69 4.31 -34.30
CA ALA A 431 51.01 5.72 -34.08
C ALA A 431 52.15 6.09 -35.05
N ALA A 432 52.32 7.29 -35.60
CA ALA A 432 51.69 8.58 -35.40
C ALA A 432 51.96 9.43 -36.65
N LYS A 433 51.18 10.50 -36.84
CA LYS A 433 51.76 11.76 -37.31
C LYS A 433 51.29 12.84 -36.34
N ALA A 434 52.25 13.31 -35.53
CA ALA A 434 52.08 14.40 -34.60
C ALA A 434 52.08 15.75 -35.35
N VAL A 435 51.41 16.75 -34.77
CA VAL A 435 51.99 18.04 -34.31
C VAL A 435 50.82 18.91 -33.78
N SER A 436 50.77 19.05 -32.45
CA SER A 436 50.81 20.27 -31.60
C SER A 436 49.95 21.53 -31.94
N PRO A 437 49.75 22.46 -30.98
CA PRO A 437 48.44 23.02 -30.65
C PRO A 437 48.29 24.53 -30.95
N ALA A 438 47.08 25.02 -30.66
CA ALA A 438 46.68 26.40 -30.36
C ALA A 438 45.76 27.09 -31.38
N ASP A 439 44.62 27.49 -30.81
CA ASP A 439 43.96 28.80 -30.91
C ASP A 439 43.19 29.25 -32.15
N THR A 440 42.15 30.02 -31.80
CA THR A 440 41.45 31.10 -32.53
C THR A 440 40.25 30.75 -33.41
N SER A 441 39.08 31.00 -32.82
CA SER A 441 38.06 31.98 -33.23
C SER A 441 37.45 31.94 -34.64
N GLU A 442 36.11 31.99 -34.61
CA GLU A 442 35.24 32.87 -35.40
C GLU A 442 35.14 32.70 -36.93
N ASP A 443 33.89 32.40 -37.29
CA ASP A 443 33.07 33.13 -38.24
C ASP A 443 33.00 32.77 -39.73
N LEU A 444 31.71 32.63 -40.11
CA LEU A 444 31.05 33.12 -41.30
C LEU A 444 31.25 32.38 -42.65
N SER A 445 30.12 31.78 -43.02
CA SER A 445 29.36 32.10 -44.24
C SER A 445 29.56 31.24 -45.51
N ALA A 446 28.47 30.53 -45.80
CA ALA A 446 27.64 30.65 -47.00
C ALA A 446 28.08 30.04 -48.36
N ALA A 447 27.12 29.24 -48.86
CA ALA A 447 26.66 29.09 -50.25
C ALA A 447 27.55 28.29 -51.24
N ALA A 448 27.04 27.53 -52.21
CA ALA A 448 25.73 27.01 -52.61
C ALA A 448 25.94 26.09 -53.85
N LEU A 449 24.89 25.32 -54.24
CA LEU A 449 24.48 24.82 -55.60
C LEU A 449 24.06 23.33 -55.54
N SER A 450 22.75 23.01 -55.56
CA SER A 450 21.81 22.80 -56.71
C SER A 450 21.63 21.30 -56.97
N SER A 451 20.46 20.68 -57.16
CA SER A 451 19.26 20.92 -57.99
C SER A 451 18.07 20.10 -57.40
N GLY A 452 16.78 20.32 -57.60
CA GLY A 452 15.96 21.10 -58.53
C GLY A 452 14.72 20.24 -58.88
N ASP A 453 13.50 20.76 -58.68
CA ASP A 453 12.32 20.49 -59.51
C ASP A 453 11.11 21.35 -59.07
N THR A 454 10.43 21.93 -60.06
CA THR A 454 9.19 22.74 -60.05
C THR A 454 8.43 22.36 -61.34
N PRO A 455 7.09 22.53 -61.49
CA PRO A 455 6.51 23.85 -61.87
C PRO A 455 5.03 24.07 -61.42
N ASP A 456 4.60 25.29 -61.06
CA ASP A 456 3.81 26.30 -61.85
C ASP A 456 2.39 26.45 -61.23
N ALA A 457 1.65 27.58 -61.21
CA ALA A 457 1.84 28.93 -61.73
C ALA A 457 0.79 29.90 -61.10
N THR A 458 1.19 31.17 -60.87
CA THR A 458 0.51 32.50 -61.14
C THR A 458 -0.99 32.75 -60.84
N GLN A 459 -1.53 33.93 -60.50
CA GLN A 459 -1.24 35.38 -60.70
C GLN A 459 -2.24 36.20 -59.82
N ASN A 460 -1.86 37.24 -59.08
CA ASN A 460 -1.95 38.70 -59.40
C ASN A 460 -3.35 39.37 -59.31
N ILE A 461 -3.52 40.41 -58.46
CA ILE A 461 -4.15 41.75 -58.70
C ILE A 461 -4.51 42.48 -57.37
N GLN A 462 -4.32 43.80 -57.42
CA GLN A 462 -4.47 44.89 -56.43
C GLN A 462 -5.93 45.34 -56.14
N ALA A 463 -6.01 46.30 -55.18
CA ALA A 463 -6.98 47.40 -55.01
C ALA A 463 -7.98 47.19 -53.83
N GLN A 464 -7.88 47.91 -52.70
CA GLN A 464 -8.03 49.36 -52.39
C GLN A 464 -9.34 49.64 -51.64
N ASN A 465 -9.19 50.28 -50.47
CA ASN A 465 -9.92 51.44 -49.90
C ASN A 465 -10.48 51.20 -48.49
N GLU A 466 -9.89 51.88 -47.49
CA GLU A 466 -10.38 53.11 -46.82
C GLU A 466 -11.25 52.73 -45.59
N GLU A 467 -11.16 53.32 -44.40
CA GLU A 467 -10.66 54.62 -43.98
C GLU A 467 -10.57 54.67 -42.44
N SER A 468 -9.56 55.38 -41.93
CA SER A 468 -9.57 56.29 -40.76
C SER A 468 -9.83 55.73 -39.33
N SER A 469 -9.24 56.23 -38.25
CA SER A 469 -8.16 57.21 -38.00
C SER A 469 -7.97 57.34 -36.48
N ASP A 470 -6.72 57.51 -36.05
CA ASP A 470 -6.24 58.46 -35.03
C ASP A 470 -6.68 58.33 -33.56
N ALA A 471 -5.88 58.62 -32.53
CA ALA A 471 -4.47 58.97 -32.36
C ALA A 471 -4.20 59.08 -30.83
N ALA A 472 -2.91 58.92 -30.44
CA ALA A 472 -2.14 59.70 -29.45
C ALA A 472 -2.72 60.00 -28.04
N SER A 473 -2.00 60.25 -26.95
CA SER A 473 -0.63 60.08 -26.43
C SER A 473 -0.61 60.87 -25.10
N GLN A 474 0.42 60.64 -24.27
CA GLN A 474 1.02 61.57 -23.28
C GLN A 474 0.46 61.66 -21.84
N ASP A 475 1.32 61.21 -20.93
CA ASP A 475 2.03 61.98 -19.88
C ASP A 475 1.28 62.90 -18.88
N ALA A 476 1.68 62.66 -17.62
CA ALA A 476 2.07 63.62 -16.59
C ALA A 476 1.09 64.00 -15.45
N ALA A 477 1.69 63.90 -14.25
CA ALA A 477 1.67 64.85 -13.14
C ALA A 477 0.65 64.69 -11.98
N ILE A 478 1.28 64.57 -10.79
CA ILE A 478 0.78 64.80 -9.42
C ILE A 478 0.48 66.31 -9.23
N PRO A 479 -0.54 66.70 -8.44
CA PRO A 479 -0.32 67.41 -7.15
C PRO A 479 -1.37 67.02 -6.07
N SER A 480 -1.01 66.69 -4.82
CA SER A 480 -0.75 67.54 -3.64
C SER A 480 -1.88 68.51 -3.18
N ALA A 481 -2.37 68.31 -1.93
CA ALA A 481 -2.86 69.27 -0.91
C ALA A 481 -3.97 68.58 -0.08
N ALA A 482 -3.87 68.27 1.22
CA ALA A 482 -3.60 69.04 2.45
C ALA A 482 -4.78 69.95 2.92
N THR A 483 -4.95 70.02 4.26
CA THR A 483 -5.87 70.84 5.11
C THR A 483 -7.27 70.26 5.36
N ASP A 484 -7.91 70.31 6.54
CA ASP A 484 -7.66 70.80 7.92
C ASP A 484 -8.70 70.05 8.83
N GLU A 485 -8.33 69.47 9.97
CA GLU A 485 -8.50 69.96 11.37
C GLU A 485 -9.92 70.24 11.94
N ALA A 486 -10.10 69.71 13.18
CA ALA A 486 -11.00 70.09 14.30
C ALA A 486 -12.48 69.61 14.28
N ALA A 487 -13.16 69.25 15.39
CA ALA A 487 -12.85 68.94 16.79
C ALA A 487 -14.15 68.45 17.49
N LEU A 488 -14.00 67.58 18.51
CA LEU A 488 -14.81 67.40 19.75
C LEU A 488 -16.37 67.30 19.68
N ASP A 489 -16.95 66.18 20.16
CA ASP A 489 -17.54 66.11 21.52
C ASP A 489 -17.94 64.69 21.95
N ASP A 490 -17.97 64.51 23.27
CA ASP A 490 -18.15 63.31 24.10
C ASP A 490 -19.63 62.87 24.24
N THR A 491 -19.91 61.56 24.30
CA THR A 491 -20.93 60.92 25.18
C THR A 491 -20.98 59.40 24.93
N GLY A 492 -20.81 58.62 26.00
CA GLY A 492 -20.77 57.16 25.95
C GLY A 492 -22.13 56.45 25.87
N ALA A 493 -22.10 55.23 25.34
CA ALA A 493 -22.96 54.11 25.71
C ALA A 493 -22.35 52.79 25.20
N LEU A 494 -22.29 51.79 26.07
CA LEU A 494 -21.91 50.41 25.78
C LEU A 494 -22.93 49.78 24.83
N GLN A 495 -22.48 49.19 23.72
CA GLN A 495 -23.20 48.20 22.94
C GLN A 495 -22.22 47.33 22.14
N ASP A 496 -22.36 46.01 22.30
CA ASP A 496 -21.79 44.97 21.44
C ASP A 496 -22.21 45.23 19.98
N GLU A 497 -21.27 45.39 19.07
CA GLU A 497 -21.52 45.28 17.64
C GLU A 497 -20.51 44.34 16.98
N ALA A 498 -21.06 43.40 16.22
CA ALA A 498 -20.36 42.50 15.32
C ALA A 498 -19.61 43.32 14.26
N LEU A 499 -18.29 43.19 14.23
CA LEU A 499 -17.45 43.72 13.16
C LEU A 499 -17.50 42.77 11.95
N LYS A 500 -17.74 43.35 10.76
CA LYS A 500 -17.80 42.66 9.47
C LYS A 500 -16.39 42.29 8.99
N ASP A 501 -16.28 41.14 8.33
CA ASP A 501 -15.04 40.46 7.94
C ASP A 501 -14.17 41.16 6.88
N GLU A 502 -14.61 42.24 6.25
CA GLU A 502 -13.88 42.80 5.08
C GLU A 502 -12.72 43.74 5.45
N ASP A 503 -12.66 44.29 6.66
CA ASP A 503 -11.61 45.25 7.06
C ASP A 503 -10.36 44.59 7.71
N LEU A 504 -10.36 43.27 7.92
CA LEU A 504 -9.24 42.56 8.56
C LEU A 504 -8.14 42.12 7.57
N ALA A 505 -8.47 41.98 6.28
CA ALA A 505 -7.57 41.48 5.25
C ALA A 505 -6.42 42.46 4.94
N ASP A 506 -6.69 43.76 4.94
CA ASP A 506 -5.70 44.79 4.61
C ASP A 506 -4.79 45.16 5.80
N ALA A 507 -5.18 44.84 7.03
CA ALA A 507 -4.35 45.04 8.23
C ALA A 507 -3.28 43.94 8.42
N LEU A 508 -3.44 42.79 7.75
CA LEU A 508 -2.56 41.62 7.85
C LEU A 508 -1.17 41.85 7.24
N THR A 509 -1.05 42.62 6.16
CA THR A 509 0.24 42.80 5.46
C THR A 509 1.19 43.82 6.10
N LEU A 510 0.66 44.84 6.79
CA LEU A 510 1.50 45.90 7.39
C LEU A 510 2.01 45.57 8.80
N THR A 511 1.29 44.73 9.54
CA THR A 511 1.64 44.39 10.94
C THR A 511 2.67 43.26 11.01
N GLU A 512 2.68 42.34 10.04
CA GLU A 512 3.66 41.25 9.95
C GLU A 512 5.09 41.73 9.60
N LEU A 513 5.20 42.79 8.80
CA LEU A 513 6.47 43.43 8.44
C LEU A 513 7.07 44.24 9.60
N ALA A 514 6.24 44.85 10.45
CA ALA A 514 6.71 45.61 11.62
C ALA A 514 7.19 44.71 12.77
N GLY A 515 6.64 43.50 12.90
CA GLY A 515 7.00 42.53 13.95
C GLY A 515 8.39 41.88 13.77
N HIS A 516 8.92 41.81 12.55
CA HIS A 516 10.20 41.14 12.28
C HIS A 516 11.43 41.93 12.75
N ALA A 517 11.39 43.27 12.71
CA ALA A 517 12.54 44.11 13.02
C ALA A 517 12.87 44.25 14.52
N HIS A 518 11.95 43.87 15.43
CA HIS A 518 12.15 43.95 16.89
C HIS A 518 12.48 42.59 17.55
N ARG A 519 12.59 41.49 16.80
CA ARG A 519 12.71 40.11 17.33
C ARG A 519 14.14 39.57 17.52
N GLU A 520 15.14 40.12 16.86
CA GLU A 520 16.53 39.60 16.91
C GLU A 520 17.22 39.72 18.30
N PRO A 521 17.10 40.82 19.06
CA PRO A 521 17.86 40.99 20.31
C PRO A 521 17.37 40.10 21.47
N GLN A 522 16.07 39.78 21.53
CA GLN A 522 15.50 38.90 22.56
C GLN A 522 15.82 37.41 22.29
N ARG A 523 15.78 36.99 21.02
CA ARG A 523 16.14 35.63 20.59
C ARG A 523 17.58 35.25 20.96
N GLN A 524 18.51 36.22 20.87
CA GLN A 524 19.93 35.98 21.11
C GLN A 524 20.28 35.83 22.61
N GLY A 525 19.64 36.60 23.49
CA GLY A 525 19.80 36.44 24.95
C GLY A 525 19.11 35.19 25.51
N LEU A 526 18.14 34.63 24.80
CA LEU A 526 17.44 33.38 25.16
C LEU A 526 18.19 32.13 24.69
N LEU A 527 18.86 32.18 23.52
CA LEU A 527 19.76 31.11 23.05
C LEU A 527 20.90 30.87 24.05
N GLU A 528 21.48 31.93 24.63
CA GLU A 528 22.51 31.83 25.68
C GLU A 528 21.97 31.19 26.98
N ALA A 529 20.69 31.41 27.32
CA ALA A 529 20.05 30.80 28.50
C ALA A 529 19.71 29.32 28.28
N ALA A 530 19.28 28.94 27.06
CA ALA A 530 19.04 27.55 26.67
C ALA A 530 20.35 26.73 26.66
N ASP A 531 21.44 27.31 26.16
CA ASP A 531 22.79 26.71 26.20
C ASP A 531 23.27 26.48 27.64
N THR A 532 22.89 27.37 28.57
CA THR A 532 23.22 27.23 30.01
C THR A 532 22.42 26.09 30.67
N VAL A 533 21.17 25.87 30.26
CA VAL A 533 20.35 24.72 30.73
C VAL A 533 20.89 23.41 30.15
N LEU A 534 21.26 23.37 28.87
CA LEU A 534 21.84 22.19 28.21
C LEU A 534 23.22 21.81 28.77
N ALA A 535 23.98 22.76 29.30
CA ALA A 535 25.30 22.51 29.90
C ALA A 535 25.26 21.70 31.21
N ASP A 536 24.12 21.66 31.91
CA ASP A 536 23.91 20.93 33.18
C ASP A 536 23.07 19.63 32.99
N VAL A 537 22.79 19.25 31.74
CA VAL A 537 21.90 18.13 31.40
C VAL A 537 22.75 16.95 30.93
N ASP A 538 22.66 15.82 31.64
CA ASP A 538 23.41 14.59 31.31
C ASP A 538 23.04 14.08 29.91
N ALA A 539 23.97 13.45 29.18
CA ALA A 539 23.71 12.98 27.81
C ALA A 539 22.60 11.89 27.70
N ALA A 540 22.20 11.31 28.84
CA ALA A 540 21.10 10.36 28.96
C ALA A 540 19.74 11.01 29.29
N ASP A 541 19.71 12.33 29.46
CA ASP A 541 18.50 13.07 29.80
C ASP A 541 17.57 13.22 28.56
N PRO A 542 16.26 12.92 28.69
CA PRO A 542 15.29 13.08 27.60
C PRO A 542 15.22 14.47 26.94
N LEU A 543 15.77 15.53 27.57
CA LEU A 543 15.84 16.88 27.04
C LEU A 543 17.03 17.13 26.10
N ALA A 544 18.07 16.29 26.13
CA ALA A 544 19.29 16.50 25.35
C ALA A 544 19.09 16.37 23.82
N GLU A 545 18.00 15.73 23.39
CA GLU A 545 17.65 15.52 21.98
C GLU A 545 16.78 16.64 21.37
N LEU A 546 16.41 17.66 22.16
CA LEU A 546 15.58 18.78 21.72
C LEU A 546 16.44 19.91 21.17
N ASP A 547 15.96 20.57 20.12
CA ASP A 547 16.56 21.83 19.68
C ASP A 547 16.20 22.98 20.62
N ALA A 548 16.85 24.14 20.42
CA ALA A 548 16.65 25.31 21.28
C ALA A 548 15.19 25.78 21.34
N SER A 549 14.45 25.76 20.22
CA SER A 549 13.05 26.20 20.17
C SER A 549 12.11 25.22 20.85
N GLN A 550 12.36 23.92 20.71
CA GLN A 550 11.62 22.87 21.41
C GLN A 550 11.92 22.90 22.91
N LEU A 551 13.17 23.12 23.31
CA LEU A 551 13.56 23.25 24.70
C LEU A 551 12.92 24.48 25.35
N GLU A 552 12.86 25.62 24.64
CA GLU A 552 12.15 26.83 25.07
C GLU A 552 10.67 26.52 25.35
N ALA A 553 9.96 25.89 24.41
CA ALA A 553 8.57 25.48 24.60
C ALA A 553 8.40 24.52 25.80
N VAL A 554 9.31 23.55 25.94
CA VAL A 554 9.25 22.53 27.00
C VAL A 554 9.54 23.11 28.38
N THR A 555 10.42 24.10 28.49
CA THR A 555 10.91 24.64 29.78
C THR A 555 10.28 25.98 30.17
N ALA A 556 9.46 26.59 29.30
CA ALA A 556 8.76 27.84 29.56
C ALA A 556 8.08 27.83 30.95
N LYS A 557 8.48 28.75 31.83
CA LYS A 557 7.98 28.86 33.21
C LYS A 557 6.78 29.79 33.26
N CYS A 558 5.68 29.29 33.85
CA CYS A 558 4.48 30.01 34.29
C CYS A 558 3.78 30.92 33.26
N GLY A 559 2.52 30.60 32.95
CA GLY A 559 1.69 31.36 32.01
C GLY A 559 1.30 30.52 30.78
N PRO A 560 0.37 31.01 29.95
CA PRO A 560 -0.06 30.31 28.74
C PRO A 560 1.10 30.18 27.76
N VAL A 561 1.27 29.01 27.16
CA VAL A 561 2.28 28.78 26.10
C VAL A 561 1.55 28.48 24.80
N ILE A 562 1.88 29.23 23.74
CA ILE A 562 1.33 29.06 22.41
C ILE A 562 2.48 28.66 21.49
N VAL A 563 2.41 27.46 20.93
CA VAL A 563 3.45 26.93 20.05
C VAL A 563 2.91 26.84 18.63
N SER A 564 3.48 27.66 17.75
CA SER A 564 3.24 27.61 16.30
C SER A 564 4.29 26.70 15.67
N ALA A 565 3.89 25.60 15.06
CA ALA A 565 4.84 24.55 14.70
C ALA A 565 4.57 24.01 13.30
N GLY A 566 5.54 24.18 12.39
CA GLY A 566 5.43 23.69 11.01
C GLY A 566 5.35 22.15 10.91
N PRO A 567 5.12 21.60 9.70
CA PRO A 567 5.10 20.16 9.48
C PRO A 567 6.46 19.54 9.81
N GLY A 568 6.43 18.37 10.47
CA GLY A 568 7.66 17.65 10.79
C GLY A 568 8.56 18.33 11.82
N SER A 569 8.08 19.36 12.52
CA SER A 569 8.83 20.09 13.55
C SER A 569 8.91 19.42 14.92
N GLY A 570 8.35 18.22 15.05
CA GLY A 570 8.35 17.48 16.30
C GLY A 570 7.27 17.91 17.29
N LYS A 571 6.14 18.48 16.85
CA LYS A 571 4.97 18.85 17.69
C LYS A 571 4.70 17.87 18.84
N THR A 572 4.44 16.61 18.49
CA THR A 572 4.11 15.57 19.47
C THR A 572 5.29 15.25 20.39
N ARG A 573 6.54 15.36 19.91
CA ARG A 573 7.75 15.18 20.74
C ARG A 573 7.87 16.31 21.75
N THR A 574 7.69 17.56 21.34
CA THR A 574 7.68 18.74 22.22
C THR A 574 6.59 18.59 23.29
N LEU A 575 5.38 18.18 22.90
CA LEU A 575 4.26 17.99 23.82
C LEU A 575 4.51 16.88 24.86
N THR A 576 5.00 15.70 24.44
CA THR A 576 5.28 14.60 25.37
C THR A 576 6.44 14.93 26.31
N ARG A 577 7.46 15.65 25.83
CA ARG A 577 8.58 16.13 26.67
C ARG A 577 8.15 17.22 27.64
N ARG A 578 7.22 18.11 27.27
CA ARG A 578 6.61 19.09 28.18
C ARG A 578 5.89 18.40 29.33
N ILE A 579 5.08 17.38 29.02
CA ILE A 579 4.40 16.58 30.04
C ILE A 579 5.41 15.93 30.98
N ALA A 580 6.44 15.27 30.44
CA ALA A 580 7.47 14.63 31.25
C ALA A 580 8.19 15.63 32.15
N TRP A 581 8.54 16.80 31.61
CA TRP A 581 9.18 17.89 32.36
C TRP A 581 8.30 18.41 33.51
N LEU A 582 7.00 18.56 33.29
CA LEU A 582 6.06 18.98 34.34
C LEU A 582 6.03 17.96 35.50
N VAL A 583 5.94 16.67 35.19
CA VAL A 583 5.85 15.61 36.20
C VAL A 583 7.19 15.43 36.93
N GLU A 584 8.29 15.28 36.21
CA GLU A 584 9.58 14.89 36.80
C GLU A 584 10.35 16.05 37.44
N ARG A 585 10.27 17.26 36.85
CA ARG A 585 11.08 18.40 37.29
C ARG A 585 10.28 19.48 38.00
N CYS A 586 8.98 19.59 37.73
CA CYS A 586 8.11 20.54 38.40
C CYS A 586 7.23 19.91 39.48
N ASP A 587 7.35 18.61 39.72
CA ASP A 587 6.59 17.85 40.72
C ASP A 587 5.07 18.06 40.56
N VAL A 588 4.60 18.12 39.32
CA VAL A 588 3.18 18.25 38.99
C VAL A 588 2.50 16.89 39.15
N ASP A 589 1.39 16.86 39.90
CA ASP A 589 0.56 15.67 40.03
C ASP A 589 -0.06 15.27 38.67
N PRO A 590 0.22 14.06 38.15
CA PRO A 590 -0.30 13.60 36.87
C PRO A 590 -1.84 13.64 36.74
N GLU A 591 -2.58 13.49 37.84
CA GLU A 591 -4.05 13.57 37.84
C GLU A 591 -4.58 14.98 37.54
N SER A 592 -3.72 16.00 37.67
CA SER A 592 -4.04 17.39 37.34
C SER A 592 -3.72 17.78 35.89
N ILE A 593 -3.19 16.83 35.10
CA ILE A 593 -2.81 17.04 33.70
C ILE A 593 -3.87 16.45 32.78
N THR A 594 -4.40 17.31 31.90
CA THR A 594 -5.30 16.94 30.82
C THR A 594 -4.66 17.24 29.47
N ALA A 595 -4.46 16.21 28.65
CA ALA A 595 -3.96 16.33 27.28
C ALA A 595 -5.07 16.00 26.27
N VAL A 596 -5.41 16.99 25.45
CA VAL A 596 -6.47 16.91 24.45
C VAL A 596 -5.85 16.71 23.07
N THR A 597 -6.31 15.70 22.34
CA THR A 597 -5.91 15.41 20.97
C THR A 597 -7.10 15.43 20.01
N PHE A 598 -6.85 15.66 18.72
CA PHE A 598 -7.94 15.65 17.73
C PHE A 598 -8.50 14.25 17.46
N THR A 599 -7.64 13.22 17.46
CA THR A 599 -8.03 11.83 17.15
C THR A 599 -7.75 10.89 18.32
N ARG A 600 -8.51 9.78 18.41
CA ARG A 600 -8.26 8.70 19.38
C ARG A 600 -6.90 8.03 19.16
N ARG A 601 -6.50 7.88 17.89
CA ARG A 601 -5.18 7.34 17.52
C ARG A 601 -4.06 8.20 18.11
N ALA A 602 -4.16 9.53 17.97
CA ALA A 602 -3.20 10.44 18.57
C ALA A 602 -3.15 10.31 20.11
N ALA A 603 -4.30 10.18 20.78
CA ALA A 603 -4.34 9.93 22.22
C ALA A 603 -3.66 8.62 22.62
N THR A 604 -3.93 7.52 21.90
CA THR A 604 -3.30 6.21 22.16
C THR A 604 -1.79 6.25 21.92
N GLN A 605 -1.35 6.85 20.80
CA GLN A 605 0.08 7.02 20.49
C GLN A 605 0.77 7.90 21.52
N MET A 606 0.10 8.96 22.00
CA MET A 606 0.62 9.83 23.05
C MET A 606 0.84 9.06 24.35
N ARG A 607 -0.14 8.25 24.79
CA ARG A 607 0.03 7.35 25.95
C ARG A 607 1.20 6.38 25.78
N GLN A 608 1.30 5.74 24.61
CA GLN A 608 2.40 4.82 24.29
C GLN A 608 3.77 5.52 24.33
N ARG A 609 3.86 6.78 23.91
CA ARG A 609 5.10 7.59 23.96
C ARG A 609 5.43 8.10 25.37
N LEU A 610 4.42 8.35 26.20
CA LEU A 610 4.61 8.79 27.58
C LEU A 610 4.99 7.64 28.52
N ARG A 611 4.53 6.42 28.26
CA ARG A 611 4.76 5.25 29.13
C ARG A 611 6.24 4.92 29.37
N PRO A 612 7.15 4.96 28.38
CA PRO A 612 8.59 4.81 28.62
C PRO A 612 9.22 5.95 29.44
N LEU A 613 8.60 7.14 29.44
CA LEU A 613 9.10 8.32 30.13
C LEU A 613 8.63 8.38 31.58
N LEU A 614 7.35 8.08 31.81
CA LEU A 614 6.69 8.32 33.09
C LEU A 614 6.22 7.06 33.82
N GLY A 615 6.34 5.87 33.20
CA GLY A 615 5.87 4.61 33.79
C GLY A 615 4.38 4.65 34.12
N GLU A 616 4.01 4.23 35.33
CA GLU A 616 2.62 4.22 35.81
C GLU A 616 2.00 5.62 35.95
N ALA A 617 2.81 6.68 36.06
CA ALA A 617 2.29 8.04 36.15
C ALA A 617 1.56 8.46 34.87
N ALA A 618 1.92 7.91 33.70
CA ALA A 618 1.22 8.18 32.44
C ALA A 618 -0.24 7.69 32.43
N GLU A 619 -0.55 6.61 33.16
CA GLU A 619 -1.90 6.03 33.19
C GLU A 619 -2.86 6.82 34.10
N ARG A 620 -2.33 7.61 35.04
CA ARG A 620 -3.11 8.49 35.94
C ARG A 620 -3.56 9.79 35.27
N MET A 621 -2.98 10.13 34.12
CA MET A 621 -3.30 11.33 33.38
C MET A 621 -4.58 11.22 32.56
N ARG A 622 -5.25 12.35 32.32
CA ARG A 622 -6.39 12.39 31.40
C ARG A 622 -5.91 12.71 29.98
N VAL A 623 -5.82 11.68 29.14
CA VAL A 623 -5.45 11.81 27.71
C VAL A 623 -6.62 11.38 26.83
N GLY A 624 -7.10 12.24 25.93
CA GLY A 624 -8.24 11.88 25.09
C GLY A 624 -8.64 12.96 24.08
N THR A 625 -9.70 12.69 23.33
CA THR A 625 -10.31 13.70 22.46
C THR A 625 -11.25 14.60 23.25
N PHE A 626 -11.61 15.77 22.71
CA PHE A 626 -12.64 16.65 23.30
C PHE A 626 -13.92 15.89 23.65
N HIS A 627 -14.39 14.99 22.77
CA HIS A 627 -15.59 14.21 22.99
C HIS A 627 -15.44 13.17 24.11
N GLN A 628 -14.34 12.43 24.14
CA GLN A 628 -14.12 11.44 25.21
C GLN A 628 -14.02 12.14 26.58
N ILE A 629 -13.29 13.24 26.63
CA ILE A 629 -13.17 14.07 27.83
C ILE A 629 -14.54 14.64 28.21
N ALA A 630 -15.35 15.12 27.26
CA ALA A 630 -16.70 15.60 27.56
C ALA A 630 -17.60 14.50 28.17
N VAL A 631 -17.56 13.27 27.63
CA VAL A 631 -18.31 12.13 28.19
C VAL A 631 -17.91 11.87 29.64
N ASP A 632 -16.60 11.76 29.91
CA ASP A 632 -16.10 11.49 31.26
C ASP A 632 -16.48 12.64 32.23
N ALA A 633 -16.39 13.89 31.77
CA ALA A 633 -16.74 15.06 32.57
C ALA A 633 -18.25 15.12 32.87
N LEU A 634 -19.10 14.82 31.88
CA LEU A 634 -20.55 14.80 32.07
C LEU A 634 -20.97 13.68 33.02
N ARG A 635 -20.36 12.48 32.95
CA ARG A 635 -20.61 11.39 33.91
C ARG A 635 -20.26 11.79 35.34
N GLU A 636 -19.16 12.50 35.54
CA GLU A 636 -18.76 13.02 36.85
C GLU A 636 -19.74 14.08 37.39
N LEU A 637 -20.29 14.92 36.51
CA LEU A 637 -21.17 16.03 36.89
C LEU A 637 -22.64 15.60 37.09
N ASP A 638 -23.13 14.68 36.26
CA ASP A 638 -24.54 14.27 36.21
C ASP A 638 -24.81 12.92 36.91
N GLY A 639 -23.76 12.18 37.25
CA GLY A 639 -23.84 10.83 37.82
C GLY A 639 -23.83 9.71 36.77
N GLU A 640 -23.36 8.52 37.12
CA GLU A 640 -23.22 7.40 36.17
C GLU A 640 -24.55 6.96 35.52
N ASP A 641 -25.67 7.07 36.25
CA ASP A 641 -26.99 6.67 35.78
C ASP A 641 -27.66 7.70 34.83
N ALA A 642 -27.07 8.88 34.64
CA ALA A 642 -27.66 9.99 33.88
C ALA A 642 -27.11 10.15 32.45
N ALA A 643 -26.35 9.17 31.94
CA ALA A 643 -25.76 9.27 30.61
C ALA A 643 -26.84 9.29 29.50
N PRO A 644 -26.83 10.30 28.61
CA PRO A 644 -27.78 10.38 27.50
C PRO A 644 -27.53 9.29 26.46
N LEU A 645 -28.57 8.92 25.71
CA LEU A 645 -28.46 8.03 24.55
C LEU A 645 -27.69 8.73 23.44
N LEU A 646 -26.48 8.28 23.11
CA LEU A 646 -25.67 8.87 22.04
C LEU A 646 -26.11 8.33 20.67
N LEU A 647 -26.38 9.24 19.73
CA LEU A 647 -26.70 8.94 18.34
C LEU A 647 -25.44 9.01 17.46
N ASP A 648 -25.30 8.04 16.57
CA ASP A 648 -24.34 8.15 15.48
C ASP A 648 -24.85 9.03 14.32
N SER A 649 -23.98 9.30 13.34
CA SER A 649 -24.32 10.13 12.20
C SER A 649 -25.44 9.56 11.32
N LEU A 650 -25.64 8.24 11.28
CA LEU A 650 -26.72 7.63 10.50
C LEU A 650 -28.05 7.72 11.23
N GLU A 651 -28.05 7.46 12.54
CA GLU A 651 -29.23 7.58 13.40
C GLU A 651 -29.73 9.04 13.44
N ALA A 652 -28.81 10.00 13.59
CA ALA A 652 -29.12 11.42 13.49
C ALA A 652 -29.73 11.80 12.13
N ARG A 653 -29.19 11.25 11.02
CA ARG A 653 -29.72 11.47 9.67
C ARG A 653 -31.11 10.87 9.48
N GLY A 654 -31.34 9.67 10.01
CA GLY A 654 -32.66 9.02 10.01
C GLY A 654 -33.69 9.88 10.73
N LEU A 655 -33.34 10.43 11.89
CA LEU A 655 -34.20 11.32 12.64
C LEU A 655 -34.47 12.65 11.91
N ILE A 656 -33.43 13.28 11.34
CA ILE A 656 -33.59 14.49 10.51
C ILE A 656 -34.52 14.22 9.32
N SER A 657 -34.39 13.06 8.68
CA SER A 657 -35.27 12.66 7.58
C SER A 657 -36.75 12.58 8.00
N ASP A 658 -37.04 12.12 9.22
CA ASP A 658 -38.41 12.07 9.74
C ASP A 658 -38.96 13.48 9.99
N VAL A 659 -38.16 14.36 10.60
CA VAL A 659 -38.55 15.76 10.86
C VAL A 659 -38.83 16.50 9.54
N ILE A 660 -37.99 16.29 8.52
CA ILE A 660 -38.19 16.84 7.18
C ILE A 660 -39.50 16.35 6.55
N ALA A 661 -39.83 15.06 6.71
CA ALA A 661 -41.05 14.48 6.18
C ALA A 661 -42.31 15.02 6.90
N GLU A 662 -42.23 15.24 8.21
CA GLU A 662 -43.30 15.84 9.03
C GLU A 662 -43.56 17.31 8.67
N ALA A 663 -42.51 18.07 8.33
CA ALA A 663 -42.60 19.48 7.92
C ALA A 663 -43.22 19.67 6.51
N GLY A 664 -43.46 18.58 5.75
CA GLY A 664 -44.18 18.62 4.47
C GLY A 664 -43.39 19.15 3.27
N GLY A 665 -42.05 19.27 3.37
CA GLY A 665 -41.25 20.06 2.42
C GLY A 665 -39.98 19.42 1.82
N GLY A 666 -39.65 18.16 2.09
CA GLY A 666 -38.34 17.61 1.69
C GLY A 666 -38.29 16.80 0.39
N ARG A 667 -37.22 16.99 -0.41
CA ARG A 667 -36.81 16.00 -1.44
C ARG A 667 -36.02 14.87 -0.77
N GLU A 668 -36.25 13.63 -1.20
CA GLU A 668 -35.49 12.45 -0.79
C GLU A 668 -33.98 12.71 -1.05
N GLY A 669 -33.16 12.73 0.01
CA GLY A 669 -31.72 13.01 -0.06
C GLY A 669 -31.23 14.31 0.61
N GLN A 670 -32.11 15.22 1.05
CA GLN A 670 -31.71 16.48 1.72
C GLN A 670 -31.18 16.28 3.16
N ALA A 671 -31.56 15.19 3.83
CA ALA A 671 -31.24 14.97 5.25
C ALA A 671 -29.74 15.03 5.58
N ARG A 672 -28.87 14.58 4.66
CA ARG A 672 -27.42 14.66 4.84
C ARG A 672 -26.93 16.11 4.86
N SER A 673 -27.34 16.92 3.88
CA SER A 673 -26.94 18.33 3.79
C SER A 673 -27.47 19.13 4.99
N VAL A 674 -28.70 18.86 5.42
CA VAL A 674 -29.29 19.47 6.62
C VAL A 674 -28.51 19.08 7.88
N GLN A 675 -28.15 17.79 8.02
CA GLN A 675 -27.32 17.32 9.13
C GLN A 675 -25.97 18.04 9.18
N GLU A 676 -25.29 18.17 8.05
CA GLU A 676 -24.00 18.88 7.94
C GLU A 676 -24.15 20.36 8.31
N GLN A 677 -25.26 21.01 7.96
CA GLN A 677 -25.56 22.39 8.37
C GLN A 677 -25.86 22.51 9.88
N ILE A 678 -26.66 21.61 10.44
CA ILE A 678 -26.95 21.57 11.89
C ILE A 678 -25.66 21.38 12.69
N SER A 679 -24.80 20.45 12.27
CA SER A 679 -23.50 20.21 12.91
C SER A 679 -22.62 21.47 12.87
N ARG A 680 -22.60 22.21 11.75
CA ARG A 680 -21.90 23.51 11.65
C ARG A 680 -22.44 24.55 12.63
N TRP A 681 -23.75 24.68 12.78
CA TRP A 681 -24.35 25.57 13.78
C TRP A 681 -23.99 25.16 15.20
N LYS A 682 -24.10 23.87 15.52
CA LYS A 682 -23.70 23.34 16.82
C LYS A 682 -22.22 23.58 17.10
N ALA A 683 -21.33 23.36 16.13
CA ALA A 683 -19.89 23.64 16.25
C ALA A 683 -19.57 25.14 16.46
N ALA A 684 -20.40 26.02 15.89
CA ALA A 684 -20.35 27.46 16.13
C ALA A 684 -20.93 27.88 17.50
N GLY A 685 -21.61 26.96 18.19
CA GLY A 685 -22.26 27.23 19.48
C GLY A 685 -23.68 27.79 19.37
N ILE A 686 -24.28 27.71 18.18
CA ILE A 686 -25.62 28.23 17.86
C ILE A 686 -26.64 27.11 18.08
N ARG A 687 -27.67 27.37 18.91
CA ARG A 687 -28.81 26.46 19.13
C ARG A 687 -29.95 26.80 18.17
N ALA A 688 -30.95 25.91 18.04
CA ALA A 688 -32.10 26.17 17.18
C ALA A 688 -32.86 27.44 17.60
N GLY A 689 -32.94 27.72 18.90
CA GLY A 689 -33.58 28.92 19.44
C GLY A 689 -32.80 30.23 19.22
N ASP A 690 -31.53 30.16 18.83
CA ASP A 690 -30.70 31.33 18.53
C ASP A 690 -30.82 31.75 17.05
N LEU A 691 -31.37 30.89 16.20
CA LEU A 691 -31.54 31.18 14.77
C LEU A 691 -32.72 32.14 14.54
N PRO A 692 -32.61 33.03 13.53
CA PRO A 692 -33.73 33.87 13.11
C PRO A 692 -34.96 33.01 12.71
N PRO A 693 -36.19 33.41 13.07
CA PRO A 693 -37.39 32.63 12.73
C PRO A 693 -37.66 32.46 11.22
N ASP A 694 -37.05 33.30 10.38
CA ASP A 694 -37.10 33.29 8.92
C ASP A 694 -36.03 32.40 8.26
N GLU A 695 -35.09 31.86 9.04
CA GLU A 695 -34.10 30.89 8.58
C GLU A 695 -34.81 29.59 8.13
N GLU A 696 -34.57 29.17 6.89
CA GLU A 696 -35.33 28.09 6.22
C GLU A 696 -35.30 26.76 6.99
N LEU A 697 -34.17 26.45 7.64
CA LEU A 697 -34.01 25.20 8.39
C LEU A 697 -34.22 25.36 9.90
N ALA A 698 -34.56 26.55 10.43
CA ALA A 698 -34.73 26.75 11.88
C ALA A 698 -35.84 25.86 12.45
N ALA A 699 -36.95 25.69 11.73
CA ALA A 699 -38.03 24.79 12.15
C ALA A 699 -37.60 23.32 12.15
N ILE A 700 -36.77 22.90 11.18
CA ILE A 700 -36.25 21.54 11.10
C ILE A 700 -35.23 21.29 12.22
N TYR A 701 -34.34 22.25 12.47
CA TYR A 701 -33.36 22.15 13.57
C TYR A 701 -34.06 22.14 14.94
N GLY A 702 -35.07 23.00 15.14
CA GLY A 702 -35.88 23.02 16.36
C GLY A 702 -36.60 21.68 16.60
N GLY A 703 -37.27 21.13 15.59
CA GLY A 703 -37.92 19.83 15.68
C GLY A 703 -36.94 18.67 15.95
N TYR A 704 -35.72 18.76 15.40
CA TYR A 704 -34.64 17.80 15.68
C TYR A 704 -34.18 17.88 17.15
N GLU A 705 -33.88 19.07 17.68
CA GLU A 705 -33.47 19.25 19.08
C GLU A 705 -34.56 18.83 20.06
N GLU A 706 -35.82 19.19 19.80
CA GLU A 706 -36.97 18.78 20.63
C GLU A 706 -37.07 17.26 20.74
N ARG A 707 -36.81 16.54 19.64
CA ARG A 707 -36.88 15.07 19.63
C ARG A 707 -35.72 14.43 20.40
N LEU A 708 -34.50 14.96 20.24
CA LEU A 708 -33.36 14.53 21.04
C LEU A 708 -33.64 14.69 22.54
N ILE A 709 -34.21 15.83 22.94
CA ILE A 709 -34.58 16.10 24.33
C ILE A 709 -35.66 15.13 24.82
N ALA A 710 -36.74 14.93 24.06
CA ALA A 710 -37.84 14.04 24.43
C ALA A 710 -37.39 12.58 24.65
N TRP A 711 -36.40 12.13 23.89
CA TRP A 711 -35.85 10.78 24.00
C TRP A 711 -34.70 10.63 25.00
N GLY A 712 -34.29 11.72 25.66
CA GLY A 712 -33.12 11.72 26.55
C GLY A 712 -31.85 11.37 25.78
N ALA A 713 -31.75 11.81 24.53
CA ALA A 713 -30.70 11.50 23.59
C ALA A 713 -29.83 12.73 23.28
N CYS A 714 -28.67 12.51 22.66
CA CYS A 714 -27.77 13.55 22.17
C CYS A 714 -26.99 13.02 20.97
N ASP A 715 -26.60 13.91 20.05
CA ASP A 715 -25.55 13.60 19.08
C ASP A 715 -24.15 13.94 19.65
N PHE A 716 -23.11 13.76 18.83
CA PHE A 716 -21.73 14.05 19.24
C PHE A 716 -21.50 15.53 19.56
N ASP A 717 -22.06 16.44 18.76
CA ASP A 717 -21.87 17.88 18.95
C ASP A 717 -22.54 18.39 20.24
N ASP A 718 -23.67 17.79 20.61
CA ASP A 718 -24.38 18.07 21.86
C ASP A 718 -23.56 17.75 23.12
N LEU A 719 -22.65 16.76 23.07
CA LEU A 719 -21.79 16.45 24.22
C LEU A 719 -20.93 17.66 24.59
N LEU A 720 -20.34 18.31 23.59
CA LEU A 720 -19.48 19.48 23.80
C LEU A 720 -20.31 20.68 24.26
N LEU A 721 -21.48 20.89 23.66
CA LEU A 721 -22.35 22.00 24.03
C LEU A 721 -22.89 21.84 25.46
N ARG A 722 -23.35 20.64 25.84
CA ARG A 722 -23.82 20.36 27.21
C ARG A 722 -22.71 20.56 28.22
N TRP A 723 -21.50 20.08 27.93
CA TRP A 723 -20.36 20.30 28.81
C TRP A 723 -20.05 21.80 28.96
N ALA A 724 -20.07 22.55 27.86
CA ALA A 724 -19.88 24.00 27.88
C ALA A 724 -20.97 24.72 28.70
N ASP A 725 -22.22 24.27 28.62
CA ASP A 725 -23.34 24.82 29.40
C ASP A 725 -23.16 24.53 30.90
N ARG A 726 -22.70 23.32 31.28
CA ARG A 726 -22.41 22.98 32.70
C ARG A 726 -21.24 23.75 33.28
N LEU A 727 -20.30 24.17 32.46
CA LEU A 727 -19.18 25.03 32.88
C LEU A 727 -19.56 26.51 33.02
N ARG A 728 -20.83 26.90 32.79
CA ARG A 728 -21.33 28.25 33.10
C ARG A 728 -21.79 28.41 34.56
N GLY A 729 -21.96 27.33 35.33
CA GLY A 729 -22.37 27.37 36.73
C GLY A 729 -21.20 27.41 37.73
N ASP A 730 -21.28 28.23 38.79
CA ASP A 730 -20.13 28.56 39.67
C ASP A 730 -19.53 27.38 40.47
N THR A 731 -20.33 26.40 40.91
CA THR A 731 -19.85 25.33 41.82
C THR A 731 -19.27 24.10 41.11
N THR A 732 -19.62 23.86 39.85
CA THR A 732 -19.18 22.71 39.03
C THR A 732 -17.83 22.96 38.35
N VAL A 733 -17.50 24.23 38.11
CA VAL A 733 -16.30 24.66 37.36
C VAL A 733 -15.01 24.45 38.16
N ALA A 734 -15.03 24.66 39.48
CA ALA A 734 -13.81 24.58 40.29
C ALA A 734 -13.20 23.16 40.32
N ALA A 735 -14.04 22.12 40.39
CA ALA A 735 -13.58 20.73 40.39
C ALA A 735 -13.00 20.31 39.03
N GLN A 736 -13.66 20.69 37.93
CA GLN A 736 -13.16 20.42 36.58
C GLN A 736 -11.88 21.21 36.26
N ARG A 737 -11.79 22.48 36.70
CA ARG A 737 -10.56 23.29 36.60
C ARG A 737 -9.41 22.72 37.41
N ALA A 738 -9.68 22.17 38.60
CA ALA A 738 -8.63 21.53 39.40
C ALA A 738 -8.02 20.31 38.70
N ARG A 739 -8.86 19.50 38.02
CA ARG A 739 -8.42 18.36 37.20
C ARG A 739 -7.75 18.77 35.88
N CYS A 740 -8.11 19.92 35.35
CA CYS A 740 -7.54 20.48 34.12
C CYS A 740 -6.53 21.61 34.42
N ARG A 741 -5.88 21.60 35.58
CA ARG A 741 -4.95 22.66 35.99
C ARG A 741 -3.85 22.85 34.96
N TRP A 742 -3.37 21.75 34.40
CA TRP A 742 -2.45 21.73 33.27
C TRP A 742 -3.21 21.21 32.04
N LEU A 743 -3.64 22.13 31.18
CA LEU A 743 -4.39 21.82 29.97
C LEU A 743 -3.45 21.92 28.76
N LEU A 744 -3.20 20.78 28.14
CA LEU A 744 -2.38 20.68 26.93
C LEU A 744 -3.26 20.35 25.74
N VAL A 745 -3.22 21.15 24.69
CA VAL A 745 -4.07 20.96 23.49
C VAL A 745 -3.19 20.81 22.26
N ASP A 746 -3.28 19.64 21.62
CA ASP A 746 -2.61 19.33 20.35
C ASP A 746 -3.52 19.66 19.15
N GLU A 747 -2.92 19.89 17.99
CA GLU A 747 -3.61 20.26 16.73
C GLU A 747 -4.60 21.43 16.91
N PHE A 748 -4.18 22.48 17.62
CA PHE A 748 -5.05 23.61 18.00
C PHE A 748 -5.69 24.35 16.80
N GLN A 749 -5.12 24.23 15.59
CA GLN A 749 -5.67 24.82 14.38
C GLN A 749 -7.00 24.19 13.94
N ASP A 750 -7.32 22.99 14.42
CA ASP A 750 -8.55 22.26 14.08
C ASP A 750 -9.68 22.49 15.10
N VAL A 751 -9.49 23.41 16.04
CA VAL A 751 -10.45 23.71 17.10
C VAL A 751 -11.61 24.52 16.52
N ASN A 752 -12.85 24.15 16.88
CA ASN A 752 -14.06 24.93 16.57
C ASN A 752 -14.45 25.88 17.70
N ALA A 753 -15.47 26.73 17.49
CA ALA A 753 -15.87 27.76 18.44
C ALA A 753 -16.28 27.21 19.81
N VAL A 754 -16.99 26.09 19.87
CA VAL A 754 -17.39 25.44 21.14
C VAL A 754 -16.19 24.86 21.86
N GLN A 755 -15.29 24.18 21.14
CA GLN A 755 -14.05 23.66 21.71
C GLN A 755 -13.15 24.78 22.23
N TYR A 756 -13.03 25.89 21.50
CA TYR A 756 -12.32 27.08 21.96
C TYR A 756 -12.91 27.64 23.26
N ARG A 757 -14.24 27.77 23.33
CA ARG A 757 -14.94 28.17 24.56
C ARG A 757 -14.64 27.23 25.73
N LEU A 758 -14.60 25.92 25.50
CA LEU A 758 -14.26 24.93 26.52
C LEU A 758 -12.81 25.10 26.99
N VAL A 759 -11.85 25.24 26.07
CA VAL A 759 -10.43 25.50 26.40
C VAL A 759 -10.31 26.74 27.28
N ARG A 760 -10.95 27.85 26.90
CA ARG A 760 -10.94 29.09 27.69
C ARG A 760 -11.54 28.91 29.08
N ALA A 761 -12.69 28.22 29.17
CA ALA A 761 -13.37 28.00 30.44
C ALA A 761 -12.55 27.14 31.41
N LEU A 762 -11.87 26.11 30.90
CA LEU A 762 -11.04 25.18 31.67
C LEU A 762 -9.68 25.77 32.03
N ALA A 763 -9.05 26.52 31.12
CA ALA A 763 -7.75 27.13 31.32
C ALA A 763 -7.74 28.19 32.44
N GLY A 764 -8.88 28.84 32.72
CA GLY A 764 -8.99 29.82 33.81
C GLY A 764 -8.13 31.06 33.55
N ASP A 765 -7.15 31.31 34.42
CA ASP A 765 -6.14 32.37 34.24
C ASP A 765 -5.07 32.03 33.19
N GLY A 766 -5.10 30.79 32.68
CA GLY A 766 -4.21 30.28 31.66
C GLY A 766 -2.84 29.84 32.18
N ALA A 767 -2.60 29.84 33.49
CA ALA A 767 -1.28 29.56 34.06
C ALA A 767 -0.69 28.17 33.70
N GLY A 768 -1.55 27.19 33.42
CA GLY A 768 -1.17 25.85 32.98
C GLY A 768 -1.60 25.49 31.55
N LEU A 769 -1.97 26.49 30.73
CA LEU A 769 -2.37 26.26 29.33
C LEU A 769 -1.13 26.09 28.44
N PHE A 770 -1.11 25.03 27.64
CA PHE A 770 -0.13 24.81 26.59
C PHE A 770 -0.86 24.39 25.32
N VAL A 771 -0.80 25.19 24.27
CA VAL A 771 -1.38 24.86 22.96
C VAL A 771 -0.27 24.68 21.93
N ILE A 772 -0.43 23.68 21.07
CA ILE A 772 0.49 23.46 19.95
C ILE A 772 -0.32 23.13 18.70
N GLY A 773 0.12 23.67 17.56
CA GLY A 773 -0.52 23.39 16.28
C GLY A 773 0.17 24.08 15.12
N ASP A 774 -0.36 23.81 13.92
CA ASP A 774 0.13 24.40 12.67
C ASP A 774 -1.05 25.06 11.94
N PRO A 775 -1.15 26.40 11.94
CA PRO A 775 -2.21 27.10 11.21
C PRO A 775 -2.28 26.71 9.72
N ASP A 776 -1.15 26.35 9.10
CA ASP A 776 -1.09 25.94 7.69
C ASP A 776 -1.62 24.53 7.43
N GLN A 777 -1.86 23.76 8.50
CA GLN A 777 -2.51 22.45 8.43
C GLN A 777 -3.99 22.50 8.85
N ALA A 778 -4.61 23.68 8.90
CA ALA A 778 -6.05 23.81 9.15
C ALA A 778 -6.85 23.39 7.91
N ILE A 779 -7.36 22.15 7.93
CA ILE A 779 -8.02 21.47 6.78
C ILE A 779 -9.40 20.89 7.16
N TYR A 780 -9.98 21.35 8.26
CA TYR A 780 -11.32 20.94 8.71
C TYR A 780 -12.26 22.14 8.83
N GLY A 781 -12.10 23.14 7.96
CA GLY A 781 -12.94 24.34 7.95
C GLY A 781 -14.41 23.98 7.72
N PHE A 782 -14.67 22.98 6.87
CA PHE A 782 -16.01 22.40 6.67
C PHE A 782 -16.65 21.79 7.94
N ARG A 783 -15.87 21.52 9.00
CA ARG A 783 -16.36 21.09 10.33
C ARG A 783 -16.41 22.24 11.36
N GLY A 784 -16.22 23.48 10.91
CA GLY A 784 -16.23 24.67 11.75
C GLY A 784 -14.91 24.94 12.49
N ALA A 785 -13.80 24.29 12.09
CA ALA A 785 -12.48 24.66 12.58
C ALA A 785 -12.05 26.02 12.03
N ASP A 786 -11.40 26.83 12.86
CA ASP A 786 -10.95 28.17 12.47
C ASP A 786 -9.51 28.44 12.97
N PRO A 787 -8.51 28.59 12.07
CA PRO A 787 -7.15 28.93 12.47
C PRO A 787 -7.04 30.31 13.14
N GLY A 788 -8.03 31.19 12.95
CA GLY A 788 -8.15 32.49 13.62
C GLY A 788 -8.17 32.40 15.15
N PHE A 789 -8.49 31.23 15.72
CA PHE A 789 -8.40 31.03 17.17
C PHE A 789 -6.98 31.17 17.73
N PHE A 790 -5.91 30.99 16.94
CA PHE A 790 -4.55 31.32 17.38
C PHE A 790 -4.41 32.81 17.67
N HIS A 791 -4.92 33.67 16.78
CA HIS A 791 -4.90 35.12 16.98
C HIS A 791 -5.78 35.50 18.19
N ARG A 792 -6.97 34.92 18.28
CA ARG A 792 -7.89 35.17 19.41
C ARG A 792 -7.30 34.75 20.75
N LEU A 793 -6.59 33.62 20.79
CA LEU A 793 -5.95 33.14 22.02
C LEU A 793 -4.84 34.08 22.49
N ARG A 794 -4.05 34.64 21.57
CA ARG A 794 -3.04 35.66 21.89
C ARG A 794 -3.67 36.93 22.46
N ALA A 795 -4.82 37.34 21.93
CA ALA A 795 -5.56 38.49 22.44
C ALA A 795 -6.19 38.21 23.83
N ASP A 796 -6.73 37.00 24.02
CA ASP A 796 -7.32 36.57 25.29
C ASP A 796 -6.27 36.40 26.40
N PHE A 797 -5.04 36.02 26.03
CA PHE A 797 -3.91 35.83 26.93
C PHE A 797 -2.67 36.65 26.52
N PRO A 798 -2.64 37.97 26.74
CA PRO A 798 -1.52 38.82 26.32
C PRO A 798 -0.18 38.49 26.98
N ALA A 799 -0.20 37.79 28.12
CA ALA A 799 1.00 37.30 28.82
C ALA A 799 1.50 35.95 28.30
N ALA A 800 0.93 35.42 27.21
CA ALA A 800 1.32 34.15 26.65
C ALA A 800 2.74 34.18 26.08
N VAL A 801 3.49 33.10 26.29
CA VAL A 801 4.78 32.86 25.65
C VAL A 801 4.50 32.24 24.27
N ASP A 802 4.90 32.95 23.21
CA ASP A 802 4.75 32.48 21.83
C ASP A 802 6.07 31.88 21.33
N VAL A 803 6.05 30.61 20.92
CA VAL A 803 7.22 29.89 20.44
C VAL A 803 6.96 29.37 19.03
N SER A 804 7.89 29.62 18.10
CA SER A 804 7.83 29.09 16.72
C SER A 804 8.78 27.92 16.55
N LEU A 805 8.28 26.80 16.01
CA LEU A 805 9.09 25.64 15.63
C LEU A 805 9.23 25.58 14.09
N ASP A 806 10.30 26.17 13.58
CA ASP A 806 10.53 26.37 12.13
C ASP A 806 11.38 25.26 11.49
N THR A 807 11.89 24.34 12.32
CA THR A 807 12.74 23.25 11.88
C THR A 807 11.95 22.06 11.40
N ASN A 808 12.28 21.50 10.25
CA ASN A 808 11.64 20.29 9.73
C ASN A 808 12.61 19.11 9.82
N TYR A 809 12.21 18.04 10.51
CA TYR A 809 13.00 16.82 10.68
C TYR A 809 12.53 15.66 9.81
N ARG A 810 11.46 15.85 9.03
CA ARG A 810 10.75 14.79 8.31
C ARG A 810 11.08 14.76 6.82
N SER A 811 10.84 15.87 6.14
CA SER A 811 10.78 15.94 4.69
C SER A 811 12.10 16.46 4.14
N THR A 812 12.66 15.78 3.15
CA THR A 812 13.83 16.23 2.40
C THR A 812 13.68 17.65 1.85
N THR A 813 14.83 18.32 1.66
CA THR A 813 14.90 19.73 1.26
C THR A 813 14.00 20.09 0.07
N GLY A 814 13.97 19.26 -0.98
CA GLY A 814 13.17 19.51 -2.18
C GLY A 814 11.66 19.50 -1.93
N ILE A 815 11.17 18.55 -1.14
CA ILE A 815 9.73 18.42 -0.81
C ILE A 815 9.30 19.56 0.11
N ALA A 816 10.08 19.86 1.14
CA ALA A 816 9.77 20.93 2.07
C ALA A 816 9.71 22.29 1.36
N ARG A 817 10.69 22.59 0.48
CA ARG A 817 10.70 23.80 -0.33
C ARG A 817 9.48 23.90 -1.25
N ALA A 818 9.16 22.84 -1.98
CA ALA A 818 7.99 22.81 -2.85
C ALA A 818 6.68 23.05 -2.07
N ALA A 819 6.57 22.47 -0.87
CA ALA A 819 5.40 22.64 -0.01
C ALA A 819 5.29 24.07 0.56
N THR A 820 6.39 24.70 0.99
CA THR A 820 6.36 26.08 1.49
C THR A 820 6.06 27.11 0.40
N GLU A 821 6.62 26.91 -0.80
CA GLU A 821 6.37 27.80 -1.94
C GLU A 821 4.90 27.73 -2.41
N LEU A 822 4.27 26.54 -2.33
CA LEU A 822 2.83 26.39 -2.58
C LEU A 822 1.96 27.32 -1.70
N LEU A 823 2.41 27.62 -0.47
CA LEU A 823 1.73 28.53 0.47
C LEU A 823 2.24 29.98 0.37
N GLY A 824 3.19 30.29 -0.51
CA GLY A 824 3.84 31.60 -0.57
C GLY A 824 4.71 31.93 0.65
N LYS A 825 5.17 30.91 1.39
CA LYS A 825 5.97 31.08 2.63
C LYS A 825 7.46 30.84 2.40
N GLY A 826 8.28 31.42 3.28
CA GLY A 826 9.73 31.22 3.30
C GLY A 826 10.13 29.77 3.63
N PRO A 827 11.38 29.37 3.34
CA PRO A 827 11.85 28.00 3.52
C PRO A 827 11.97 27.61 5.01
N LEU A 828 11.52 26.40 5.36
CA LEU A 828 11.74 25.77 6.68
C LEU A 828 13.25 25.48 6.91
N SER A 829 13.73 25.44 8.16
CA SER A 829 15.16 25.23 8.46
C SER A 829 15.44 24.71 9.89
N PRO A 830 16.40 23.76 10.09
CA PRO A 830 17.09 22.94 9.07
C PRO A 830 16.18 21.96 8.35
N LEU A 831 16.69 21.45 7.22
CA LEU A 831 16.07 20.44 6.37
C LEU A 831 17.01 19.22 6.30
N PRO A 832 16.48 17.97 6.34
CA PRO A 832 17.27 16.78 6.09
C PRO A 832 18.05 16.91 4.77
N ALA A 833 19.35 16.63 4.84
CA ALA A 833 20.23 16.62 3.68
C ALA A 833 19.81 15.48 2.73
N GLY A 834 19.60 15.81 1.46
CA GLY A 834 19.22 14.83 0.44
C GLY A 834 18.48 15.47 -0.73
N ARG A 835 18.75 14.99 -1.95
CA ARG A 835 18.01 15.39 -3.14
C ARG A 835 16.72 14.56 -3.20
N ALA A 836 15.62 15.15 -2.75
CA ALA A 836 14.29 14.64 -3.04
C ALA A 836 14.05 14.68 -4.56
N ALA A 837 13.41 13.65 -5.12
CA ALA A 837 12.85 13.71 -6.47
C ALA A 837 11.35 13.87 -6.30
N ILE A 838 10.84 15.02 -6.75
CA ILE A 838 9.43 15.20 -7.02
C ILE A 838 9.23 14.74 -8.46
N GLU A 839 8.35 13.78 -8.67
CA GLU A 839 8.00 13.26 -9.99
C GLU A 839 6.58 13.69 -10.35
N LEU A 840 6.34 14.14 -11.58
CA LEU A 840 5.02 14.45 -12.09
C LEU A 840 4.72 13.55 -13.29
N ILE A 841 3.69 12.72 -13.18
CA ILE A 841 3.26 11.76 -14.19
C ILE A 841 1.94 12.23 -14.82
N ASP A 842 1.98 12.53 -16.12
CA ASP A 842 0.81 12.79 -16.96
C ASP A 842 0.30 11.47 -17.52
N THR A 843 -0.98 11.15 -17.29
CA THR A 843 -1.63 9.95 -17.83
C THR A 843 -2.87 10.28 -18.68
N PRO A 844 -3.19 9.43 -19.66
CA PRO A 844 -4.31 9.67 -20.58
C PRO A 844 -5.69 9.37 -19.96
N SER A 845 -5.75 8.57 -18.89
CA SER A 845 -6.99 8.22 -18.19
C SER A 845 -6.74 7.81 -16.73
N GLU A 846 -7.79 7.76 -15.91
CA GLU A 846 -7.72 7.27 -14.52
C GLU A 846 -7.21 5.83 -14.40
N THR A 847 -7.61 4.91 -15.29
CA THR A 847 -7.05 3.55 -15.32
C THR A 847 -5.56 3.57 -15.64
N ALA A 848 -5.12 4.45 -16.55
CA ALA A 848 -3.70 4.60 -16.87
C ALA A 848 -2.91 5.25 -15.72
N GLU A 849 -3.55 6.12 -14.93
CA GLU A 849 -3.00 6.61 -13.65
C GLU A 849 -2.77 5.45 -12.68
N GLY A 850 -3.77 4.59 -12.46
CA GLY A 850 -3.63 3.41 -11.59
C GLY A 850 -2.54 2.45 -12.05
N ILE A 851 -2.46 2.15 -13.35
CA ILE A 851 -1.39 1.33 -13.92
C ILE A 851 -0.02 1.98 -13.70
N ALA A 852 0.11 3.29 -13.94
CA ALA A 852 1.37 4.01 -13.73
C ALA A 852 1.81 4.01 -12.27
N VAL A 853 0.87 4.16 -11.33
CA VAL A 853 1.13 4.06 -9.89
C VAL A 853 1.63 2.66 -9.53
N VAL A 854 0.96 1.60 -10.00
CA VAL A 854 1.38 0.21 -9.75
C VAL A 854 2.77 -0.08 -10.34
N GLN A 855 3.02 0.32 -11.57
CA GLN A 855 4.33 0.17 -12.21
C GLN A 855 5.42 0.89 -11.40
N ARG A 856 5.15 2.11 -10.94
CA ARG A 856 6.11 2.87 -10.15
C ARG A 856 6.35 2.26 -8.77
N ILE A 857 5.32 1.72 -8.12
CA ILE A 857 5.48 0.92 -6.90
C ILE A 857 6.41 -0.26 -7.17
N GLY A 858 6.17 -0.99 -8.28
CA GLY A 858 7.03 -2.08 -8.72
C GLY A 858 8.49 -1.65 -8.90
N ASP A 859 8.74 -0.54 -9.60
CA ASP A 859 10.09 0.01 -9.80
C ASP A 859 10.80 0.37 -8.48
N LEU A 860 10.08 1.02 -7.55
CA LEU A 860 10.63 1.46 -6.27
C LEU A 860 10.94 0.28 -5.35
N VAL A 861 10.09 -0.75 -5.38
CA VAL A 861 10.36 -2.04 -4.74
C VAL A 861 11.48 -2.80 -5.45
N GLY A 862 11.79 -2.48 -6.72
CA GLY A 862 12.86 -3.08 -7.52
C GLY A 862 12.44 -4.31 -8.33
N GLY A 863 11.21 -4.30 -8.86
CA GLY A 863 10.56 -5.40 -9.58
C GLY A 863 9.63 -6.22 -8.68
N ILE A 864 8.48 -6.64 -9.22
CA ILE A 864 7.49 -7.51 -8.53
C ILE A 864 7.35 -8.88 -9.21
N ASP A 865 7.95 -9.03 -10.39
CA ASP A 865 7.96 -10.27 -11.15
C ASP A 865 9.39 -10.65 -11.56
N LEU A 866 9.64 -11.95 -11.69
CA LEU A 866 10.93 -12.53 -12.08
C LEU A 866 11.33 -12.14 -13.53
N LEU A 867 10.34 -11.77 -14.35
CA LEU A 867 10.52 -11.43 -15.76
C LEU A 867 10.80 -9.94 -15.99
N ASP A 868 10.26 -9.05 -15.14
CA ASP A 868 10.44 -7.59 -15.22
C ASP A 868 11.72 -7.15 -14.49
N ASN A 869 12.86 -7.59 -15.02
CA ASN A 869 14.17 -7.38 -14.41
C ASN A 869 15.02 -6.35 -15.15
N THR A 870 14.58 -5.09 -15.12
CA THR A 870 15.55 -3.99 -15.05
C THR A 870 15.13 -3.03 -13.97
N PRO A 871 15.69 -3.13 -12.74
CA PRO A 871 15.57 -2.06 -11.77
C PRO A 871 16.08 -0.76 -12.41
N THR A 872 15.19 0.13 -12.81
CA THR A 872 15.59 1.37 -13.50
C THR A 872 15.90 2.46 -12.48
N GLY A 873 17.14 2.48 -12.02
CA GLY A 873 17.70 3.60 -11.26
C GLY A 873 18.40 3.20 -9.97
N PRO A 874 19.15 4.13 -9.35
CA PRO A 874 20.00 3.87 -8.19
C PRO A 874 19.24 3.55 -6.88
N GLU A 875 17.91 3.65 -6.86
CA GLU A 875 17.08 3.46 -5.65
C GLU A 875 16.11 2.27 -5.77
N ALA A 876 16.23 1.47 -6.84
CA ALA A 876 15.36 0.32 -7.01
C ALA A 876 15.66 -0.75 -5.95
N GLY A 877 14.65 -1.18 -5.19
CA GLY A 877 14.85 -2.10 -4.06
C GLY A 877 15.11 -1.42 -2.72
N GLU A 878 15.11 -0.08 -2.68
CA GLU A 878 15.33 0.67 -1.44
C GLU A 878 14.08 0.75 -0.55
N PHE A 879 12.89 0.69 -1.16
CA PHE A 879 11.61 0.81 -0.47
C PHE A 879 10.87 -0.52 -0.46
N SER A 880 9.97 -0.68 0.51
CA SER A 880 9.06 -1.82 0.57
C SER A 880 7.59 -1.34 0.56
N PHE A 881 6.61 -2.24 0.53
CA PHE A 881 5.20 -1.85 0.41
C PHE A 881 4.72 -0.98 1.59
N GLY A 882 5.21 -1.26 2.81
CA GLY A 882 4.88 -0.49 4.01
C GLY A 882 5.45 0.94 4.02
N ASP A 883 6.46 1.21 3.19
CA ASP A 883 7.09 2.53 3.06
C ASP A 883 6.29 3.50 2.15
N MET A 884 5.16 3.05 1.57
CA MET A 884 4.44 3.76 0.52
C MET A 884 2.98 4.07 0.88
N ALA A 885 2.54 5.27 0.53
CA ALA A 885 1.13 5.65 0.61
C ALA A 885 0.62 6.31 -0.68
N ILE A 886 -0.64 6.01 -1.02
CA ILE A 886 -1.39 6.64 -2.12
C ILE A 886 -2.46 7.52 -1.51
N LEU A 887 -2.37 8.84 -1.74
CA LEU A 887 -3.31 9.83 -1.25
C LEU A 887 -4.19 10.34 -2.37
N VAL A 888 -5.50 10.29 -2.14
CA VAL A 888 -6.54 10.79 -3.05
C VAL A 888 -7.35 11.92 -2.40
N ARG A 889 -8.04 12.74 -3.19
CA ARG A 889 -8.91 13.79 -2.65
C ARG A 889 -10.27 13.24 -2.20
N THR A 890 -10.85 12.31 -2.96
CA THR A 890 -12.16 11.72 -2.69
C THR A 890 -12.10 10.19 -2.66
N GLY A 891 -13.01 9.56 -1.91
CA GLY A 891 -13.09 8.09 -1.82
C GLY A 891 -13.29 7.42 -3.18
N ALA A 892 -14.14 7.99 -4.04
CA ALA A 892 -14.41 7.44 -5.38
C ALA A 892 -13.17 7.32 -6.29
N GLN A 893 -12.10 8.10 -6.04
CA GLN A 893 -10.83 7.91 -6.75
C GLN A 893 -10.09 6.64 -6.32
N ALA A 894 -10.27 6.21 -5.07
CA ALA A 894 -9.59 5.04 -4.52
C ALA A 894 -10.09 3.73 -5.15
N ASP A 895 -11.36 3.65 -5.54
CA ASP A 895 -11.97 2.44 -6.14
C ASP A 895 -11.21 1.95 -7.40
N GLU A 896 -10.85 2.88 -8.30
CA GLU A 896 -10.10 2.54 -9.52
C GLU A 896 -8.65 2.14 -9.21
N LEU A 897 -8.02 2.84 -8.26
CA LEU A 897 -6.66 2.53 -7.81
C LEU A 897 -6.61 1.16 -7.11
N GLU A 898 -7.61 0.86 -6.28
CA GLU A 898 -7.80 -0.44 -5.64
C GLU A 898 -7.94 -1.54 -6.68
N THR A 899 -8.77 -1.33 -7.71
CA THR A 899 -8.94 -2.29 -8.81
C THR A 899 -7.60 -2.58 -9.50
N CYS A 900 -6.79 -1.55 -9.75
CA CYS A 900 -5.45 -1.72 -10.34
C CYS A 900 -4.49 -2.48 -9.42
N LEU A 901 -4.47 -2.17 -8.12
CA LEU A 901 -3.64 -2.86 -7.12
C LEU A 901 -4.02 -4.33 -6.99
N LEU A 902 -5.33 -4.62 -6.92
CA LEU A 902 -5.88 -5.97 -6.86
C LEU A 902 -5.52 -6.79 -8.11
N THR A 903 -5.68 -6.18 -9.29
CA THR A 903 -5.38 -6.84 -10.58
C THR A 903 -3.92 -7.26 -10.67
N GLN A 904 -3.02 -6.50 -10.06
CA GLN A 904 -1.58 -6.77 -10.04
C GLN A 904 -1.13 -7.54 -8.78
N GLY A 905 -2.07 -7.98 -7.94
CA GLY A 905 -1.79 -8.76 -6.74
C GLY A 905 -0.98 -8.02 -5.66
N LEU A 906 -0.93 -6.68 -5.69
CA LEU A 906 -0.15 -5.91 -4.73
C LEU A 906 -0.85 -5.83 -3.37
N PRO A 907 -0.14 -6.02 -2.24
CA PRO A 907 -0.72 -5.88 -0.92
C PRO A 907 -1.02 -4.40 -0.62
N TYR A 908 -2.26 -4.09 -0.26
CA TYR A 908 -2.70 -2.73 0.08
C TYR A 908 -3.64 -2.69 1.28
N ARG A 909 -3.77 -1.50 1.89
CA ARG A 909 -4.70 -1.20 2.98
C ARG A 909 -5.43 0.10 2.69
N LEU A 910 -6.76 0.08 2.76
CA LEU A 910 -7.59 1.28 2.65
C LEU A 910 -7.80 1.94 4.02
N LEU A 911 -7.62 3.26 4.12
CA LEU A 911 -7.95 4.05 5.31
C LEU A 911 -8.84 5.24 4.91
N GLY A 912 -9.99 5.37 5.58
CA GLY A 912 -10.90 6.52 5.38
C GLY A 912 -11.66 6.50 4.05
N HIS A 913 -11.91 5.31 3.49
CA HIS A 913 -12.89 5.10 2.42
C HIS A 913 -14.33 5.06 3.01
N THR A 914 -15.39 5.00 2.18
CA THR A 914 -16.76 4.84 2.71
C THR A 914 -16.80 3.66 3.67
N SER A 915 -17.27 3.92 4.89
CA SER A 915 -17.20 2.92 5.95
C SER A 915 -18.12 1.74 5.62
N PHE A 916 -17.57 0.52 5.64
CA PHE A 916 -18.37 -0.69 5.43
C PHE A 916 -19.50 -0.79 6.47
N LEU A 917 -19.35 -0.14 7.63
CA LEU A 917 -20.37 -0.06 8.67
C LEU A 917 -21.62 0.72 8.21
N GLU A 918 -21.48 1.61 7.22
CA GLU A 918 -22.59 2.36 6.62
C GLU A 918 -23.31 1.57 5.52
N GLU A 919 -22.66 0.55 4.96
CA GLU A 919 -23.23 -0.28 3.91
C GLU A 919 -24.38 -1.16 4.40
N ARG A 920 -25.21 -1.58 3.44
CA ARG A 920 -26.32 -2.48 3.68
C ARG A 920 -25.81 -3.85 4.19
N GLY A 921 -26.53 -4.45 5.13
CA GLY A 921 -26.10 -5.66 5.83
C GLY A 921 -25.41 -5.34 7.16
N ALA A 922 -24.24 -4.69 7.13
CA ALA A 922 -23.54 -4.28 8.36
C ALA A 922 -24.39 -3.29 9.19
N ARG A 923 -24.91 -2.25 8.53
CA ARG A 923 -25.80 -1.26 9.18
C ARG A 923 -27.08 -1.88 9.75
N GLU A 924 -27.70 -2.80 9.01
CA GLU A 924 -28.94 -3.46 9.43
C GLU A 924 -28.71 -4.36 10.65
N ALA A 925 -27.60 -5.10 10.66
CA ALA A 925 -27.20 -5.93 11.79
C ALA A 925 -26.91 -5.08 13.05
N LEU A 926 -26.11 -4.02 12.91
CA LEU A 926 -25.79 -3.11 14.02
C LEU A 926 -27.05 -2.49 14.63
N ALA A 927 -27.98 -2.00 13.80
CA ALA A 927 -29.25 -1.44 14.27
C ALA A 927 -30.09 -2.48 15.03
N PHE A 928 -30.16 -3.73 14.54
CA PHE A 928 -30.85 -4.82 15.21
C PHE A 928 -30.24 -5.14 16.58
N PHE A 929 -28.91 -5.30 16.66
CA PHE A 929 -28.25 -5.69 17.91
C PHE A 929 -28.23 -4.56 18.94
N ARG A 930 -28.16 -3.28 18.53
CA ARG A 930 -28.39 -2.14 19.44
C ARG A 930 -29.78 -2.19 20.06
N TYR A 931 -30.81 -2.50 19.28
CA TYR A 931 -32.17 -2.67 19.82
C TYR A 931 -32.29 -3.90 20.73
N ALA A 932 -31.66 -5.02 20.38
CA ALA A 932 -31.64 -6.22 21.22
C ALA A 932 -30.99 -5.98 22.59
N MET A 933 -30.00 -5.08 22.67
CA MET A 933 -29.33 -4.69 23.91
C MET A 933 -30.08 -3.60 24.69
N GLU A 934 -30.81 -2.72 23.99
CA GLU A 934 -31.57 -1.62 24.59
C GLU A 934 -33.06 -1.63 24.18
N PRO A 935 -33.84 -2.69 24.49
CA PRO A 935 -35.17 -2.89 23.92
C PRO A 935 -36.24 -1.92 24.43
N THR A 936 -35.93 -1.15 25.48
CA THR A 936 -36.84 -0.16 26.07
C THR A 936 -36.73 1.21 25.40
N ARG A 937 -35.76 1.42 24.49
CA ARG A 937 -35.49 2.71 23.83
C ARG A 937 -36.26 2.84 22.50
N PRO A 938 -37.20 3.80 22.34
CA PRO A 938 -38.02 3.92 21.14
C PRO A 938 -37.22 4.18 19.86
N LEU A 939 -36.14 4.98 19.94
CA LEU A 939 -35.27 5.24 18.80
C LEU A 939 -34.61 3.96 18.27
N ARG A 940 -34.13 3.08 19.17
CA ARG A 940 -33.48 1.83 18.76
C ARG A 940 -34.44 0.91 18.01
N LEU A 941 -35.71 0.88 18.44
CA LEU A 941 -36.76 0.15 17.73
C LEU A 941 -36.99 0.74 16.33
N LEU A 942 -37.10 2.06 16.21
CA LEU A 942 -37.30 2.73 14.92
C LEU A 942 -36.17 2.41 13.94
N GLU A 943 -34.92 2.54 14.36
CA GLU A 943 -33.75 2.27 13.51
C GLU A 943 -33.67 0.79 13.10
N ALA A 944 -33.93 -0.14 14.02
CA ALA A 944 -33.97 -1.57 13.68
C ALA A 944 -35.05 -1.88 12.61
N LEU A 945 -36.21 -1.21 12.68
CA LEU A 945 -37.31 -1.39 11.72
C LEU A 945 -37.04 -0.73 10.35
N ARG A 946 -36.18 0.29 10.27
CA ARG A 946 -35.79 0.93 8.99
C ARG A 946 -34.96 0.00 8.10
N GLY A 947 -34.05 -0.76 8.71
CA GLY A 947 -33.10 -1.59 7.99
C GLY A 947 -33.63 -2.99 7.66
N ALA A 948 -34.34 -3.64 8.59
CA ALA A 948 -34.54 -5.08 8.51
C ALA A 948 -35.82 -5.47 7.75
N SER A 949 -35.67 -5.82 6.46
CA SER A 949 -36.59 -6.78 5.82
C SER A 949 -36.25 -8.18 6.38
N PRO A 950 -37.15 -8.91 7.07
CA PRO A 950 -38.61 -8.97 6.86
C PRO A 950 -39.49 -8.17 7.85
N PHE A 951 -38.90 -7.46 8.81
CA PHE A 951 -39.62 -6.80 9.91
C PHE A 951 -40.18 -5.41 9.58
N HIS A 952 -39.81 -4.84 8.44
CA HIS A 952 -40.24 -3.50 8.04
C HIS A 952 -41.79 -3.40 7.95
N PRO A 953 -42.46 -2.56 8.76
CA PRO A 953 -43.93 -2.52 8.88
C PRO A 953 -44.63 -1.76 7.72
N GLY A 954 -43.84 -1.15 6.83
CA GLY A 954 -44.30 -0.36 5.69
C GLY A 954 -44.15 1.14 5.92
N LYS A 955 -44.00 1.93 4.85
CA LYS A 955 -43.67 3.38 4.93
C LYS A 955 -44.69 4.18 5.77
N ALA A 956 -45.99 3.90 5.61
CA ALA A 956 -47.04 4.59 6.35
C ALA A 956 -47.01 4.27 7.86
N ALA A 957 -46.86 2.99 8.21
CA ALA A 957 -46.73 2.55 9.61
C ALA A 957 -45.44 3.07 10.26
N MET A 958 -44.33 3.15 9.50
CA MET A 958 -43.09 3.77 9.98
C MET A 958 -43.28 5.25 10.31
N ALA A 959 -44.00 6.01 9.47
CA ALA A 959 -44.29 7.42 9.74
C ALA A 959 -45.24 7.61 10.94
N GLU A 960 -46.21 6.69 11.15
CA GLU A 960 -47.06 6.69 12.34
C GLU A 960 -46.26 6.37 13.61
N LEU A 961 -45.37 5.37 13.57
CA LEU A 961 -44.47 5.04 14.66
C LEU A 961 -43.52 6.21 14.98
N ALA A 962 -42.91 6.81 13.97
CA ALA A 962 -42.01 7.95 14.15
C ALA A 962 -42.71 9.10 14.88
N ARG A 963 -43.98 9.39 14.56
CA ARG A 963 -44.78 10.42 15.26
C ARG A 963 -45.26 10.00 16.65
N GLY A 964 -45.64 8.74 16.83
CA GLY A 964 -46.24 8.24 18.07
C GLY A 964 -45.23 7.85 19.16
N LEU A 965 -44.01 7.48 18.78
CA LEU A 965 -42.94 7.05 19.68
C LEU A 965 -42.19 8.25 20.28
N VAL A 966 -42.87 9.06 21.08
CA VAL A 966 -42.28 10.23 21.76
C VAL A 966 -41.62 9.92 23.10
N SER A 967 -41.95 8.79 23.74
CA SER A 967 -41.29 8.33 24.97
C SER A 967 -41.44 6.83 25.19
N THR A 968 -40.66 6.27 26.12
CA THR A 968 -40.70 4.86 26.52
C THR A 968 -42.10 4.41 26.98
N GLN A 969 -42.86 5.31 27.61
CA GLN A 969 -44.15 5.02 28.24
C GLN A 969 -45.30 4.87 27.23
N VAL A 970 -45.11 5.32 25.99
CA VAL A 970 -46.13 5.29 24.93
C VAL A 970 -45.85 4.24 23.86
N MET A 971 -44.76 3.49 23.98
CA MET A 971 -44.31 2.55 22.96
C MET A 971 -45.34 1.44 22.66
N ASP A 972 -45.84 0.76 23.69
CA ASP A 972 -46.83 -0.31 23.53
C ASP A 972 -48.15 0.22 22.96
N ARG A 973 -48.54 1.45 23.34
CA ARG A 973 -49.74 2.10 22.81
C ARG A 973 -49.59 2.45 21.33
N ALA A 974 -48.46 3.05 20.94
CA ALA A 974 -48.20 3.40 19.55
C ALA A 974 -48.19 2.16 18.64
N ILE A 975 -47.64 1.04 19.12
CA ILE A 975 -47.65 -0.24 18.39
C ILE A 975 -49.08 -0.79 18.27
N ALA A 976 -49.88 -0.69 19.33
CA ALA A 976 -51.27 -1.16 19.33
C ALA A 976 -52.20 -0.35 18.41
N GLU A 977 -51.86 0.91 18.13
CA GLU A 977 -52.61 1.79 17.22
C GLU A 977 -52.31 1.50 15.74
N LEU A 978 -51.29 0.68 15.42
CA LEU A 978 -50.94 0.31 14.05
C LEU A 978 -51.93 -0.69 13.41
N PRO A 979 -52.00 -0.73 12.06
CA PRO A 979 -52.69 -1.79 11.34
C PRO A 979 -52.18 -3.19 11.77
N THR A 980 -53.07 -4.17 11.90
CA THR A 980 -52.78 -5.51 12.45
C THR A 980 -51.55 -6.19 11.83
N LYS A 981 -51.36 -6.05 10.51
CA LYS A 981 -50.19 -6.60 9.80
C LYS A 981 -48.88 -5.91 10.21
N ALA A 982 -48.89 -4.58 10.30
CA ALA A 982 -47.74 -3.79 10.71
C ALA A 982 -47.38 -4.06 12.18
N ALA A 983 -48.38 -4.09 13.07
CA ALA A 983 -48.19 -4.45 14.48
C ALA A 983 -47.56 -5.84 14.63
N ALA A 984 -48.01 -6.84 13.84
CA ALA A 984 -47.43 -8.18 13.88
C ALA A 984 -45.96 -8.24 13.44
N GLN A 985 -45.54 -7.40 12.49
CA GLN A 985 -44.14 -7.30 12.05
C GLN A 985 -43.26 -6.66 13.13
N VAL A 986 -43.75 -5.60 13.78
CA VAL A 986 -43.06 -4.98 14.92
C VAL A 986 -42.92 -5.98 16.07
N GLU A 987 -43.98 -6.75 16.38
CA GLU A 987 -43.93 -7.76 17.44
C GLU A 987 -43.02 -8.95 17.08
N ALA A 988 -42.86 -9.26 15.79
CA ALA A 988 -41.87 -10.23 15.34
C ALA A 988 -40.43 -9.73 15.58
N MET A 989 -40.17 -8.44 15.31
CA MET A 989 -38.88 -7.80 15.65
C MET A 989 -38.60 -7.87 17.15
N ARG A 990 -39.59 -7.51 17.99
CA ARG A 990 -39.44 -7.55 19.46
C ARG A 990 -39.07 -8.95 19.97
N ARG A 991 -39.77 -9.98 19.49
CA ARG A 991 -39.49 -11.38 19.87
C ARG A 991 -38.11 -11.85 19.40
N ALA A 992 -37.71 -11.49 18.17
CA ALA A 992 -36.39 -11.81 17.65
C ALA A 992 -35.29 -11.13 18.49
N ALA A 993 -35.43 -9.82 18.74
CA ALA A 993 -34.50 -9.04 19.54
C ALA A 993 -34.34 -9.59 20.96
N GLU A 994 -35.43 -10.02 21.60
CA GLU A 994 -35.36 -10.65 22.93
C GLU A 994 -34.58 -11.98 22.93
N GLY A 995 -34.80 -12.82 21.90
CA GLY A 995 -34.07 -14.08 21.74
C GLY A 995 -32.57 -13.88 21.52
N TYR A 996 -32.23 -12.95 20.62
CA TYR A 996 -30.84 -12.62 20.29
C TYR A 996 -30.14 -11.80 21.39
N GLY A 997 -30.89 -11.01 22.16
CA GLY A 997 -30.37 -10.29 23.30
C GLY A 997 -29.84 -11.23 24.38
N ARG A 998 -30.56 -12.32 24.68
CA ARG A 998 -30.07 -13.38 25.58
C ARG A 998 -28.80 -14.05 25.04
N ARG A 999 -28.82 -14.47 23.77
CA ARG A 999 -27.64 -15.12 23.14
C ARG A 999 -26.41 -14.21 23.11
N SER A 1000 -26.61 -12.91 22.94
CA SER A 1000 -25.52 -11.91 22.94
C SER A 1000 -24.81 -11.76 24.29
N GLN A 1001 -25.38 -12.30 25.38
CA GLN A 1001 -24.75 -12.37 26.70
C GLN A 1001 -23.89 -13.62 26.88
N ASP A 1002 -24.25 -14.72 26.21
CA ASP A 1002 -23.65 -16.05 26.41
C ASP A 1002 -22.63 -16.41 25.32
N ASP A 1003 -22.87 -15.99 24.07
CA ASP A 1003 -22.09 -16.37 22.89
C ASP A 1003 -21.16 -15.25 22.40
N ALA A 1004 -20.07 -15.63 21.71
CA ALA A 1004 -19.16 -14.69 21.08
C ALA A 1004 -19.85 -13.88 19.94
N PRO A 1005 -19.53 -12.58 19.76
CA PRO A 1005 -20.26 -11.70 18.82
C PRO A 1005 -20.30 -12.20 17.38
N ALA A 1006 -19.17 -12.71 16.87
CA ALA A 1006 -19.08 -13.24 15.51
C ALA A 1006 -20.01 -14.46 15.27
N LEU A 1007 -20.17 -15.32 16.28
CA LEU A 1007 -21.08 -16.48 16.20
C LEU A 1007 -22.55 -16.04 16.20
N VAL A 1008 -22.88 -15.06 17.05
CA VAL A 1008 -24.23 -14.49 17.14
C VAL A 1008 -24.63 -13.83 15.81
N LEU A 1009 -23.74 -13.04 15.20
CA LEU A 1009 -23.95 -12.40 13.89
C LEU A 1009 -24.19 -13.42 12.78
N ARG A 1010 -23.36 -14.47 12.70
CA ARG A 1010 -23.54 -15.55 11.71
C ARG A 1010 -24.88 -16.27 11.89
N THR A 1011 -25.25 -16.58 13.13
CA THR A 1011 -26.52 -17.28 13.37
C THR A 1011 -27.71 -16.39 13.03
N TRP A 1012 -27.64 -15.10 13.38
CA TRP A 1012 -28.66 -14.11 13.03
C TRP A 1012 -28.89 -14.01 11.51
N GLN A 1013 -27.81 -14.01 10.74
CA GLN A 1013 -27.87 -13.99 9.28
C GLN A 1013 -28.54 -15.25 8.72
N GLN A 1014 -28.19 -16.42 9.23
CA GLN A 1014 -28.77 -17.71 8.82
C GLN A 1014 -30.26 -17.80 9.17
N ASP A 1015 -30.64 -17.47 10.41
CA ASP A 1015 -32.01 -17.61 10.90
C ASP A 1015 -32.98 -16.65 10.19
N LEU A 1016 -32.52 -15.46 9.83
CA LEU A 1016 -33.36 -14.43 9.21
C LEU A 1016 -33.26 -14.39 7.68
N GLY A 1017 -32.39 -15.19 7.07
CA GLY A 1017 -32.22 -15.28 5.62
C GLY A 1017 -31.76 -13.97 4.97
N VAL A 1018 -30.88 -13.23 5.66
CA VAL A 1018 -30.32 -11.96 5.16
C VAL A 1018 -29.24 -12.25 4.13
N GLU A 1019 -29.30 -11.59 2.97
CA GLU A 1019 -28.29 -11.73 1.90
C GLU A 1019 -26.91 -11.33 2.41
N THR A 1020 -25.90 -12.15 2.11
CA THR A 1020 -24.50 -11.86 2.45
C THR A 1020 -24.00 -10.68 1.62
N THR A 1021 -23.47 -9.66 2.28
CA THR A 1021 -22.78 -8.52 1.67
C THR A 1021 -21.32 -8.51 2.09
N PRO A 1022 -20.38 -8.02 1.25
CA PRO A 1022 -18.97 -7.88 1.63
C PRO A 1022 -18.79 -7.10 2.94
N ALA A 1023 -19.60 -6.07 3.17
CA ALA A 1023 -19.62 -5.32 4.41
C ALA A 1023 -20.06 -6.14 5.64
N PHE A 1024 -21.02 -7.04 5.49
CA PHE A 1024 -21.45 -7.91 6.58
C PHE A 1024 -20.38 -8.94 6.93
N ASP A 1025 -19.68 -9.49 5.94
CA ASP A 1025 -18.55 -10.39 6.18
C ASP A 1025 -17.40 -9.67 6.89
N ARG A 1026 -17.09 -8.42 6.51
CA ARG A 1026 -16.14 -7.57 7.22
C ARG A 1026 -16.57 -7.31 8.66
N LEU A 1027 -17.86 -7.08 8.92
CA LEU A 1027 -18.38 -6.93 10.28
C LEU A 1027 -18.18 -8.21 11.11
N ILE A 1028 -18.44 -9.40 10.54
CA ILE A 1028 -18.20 -10.68 11.22
C ILE A 1028 -16.71 -10.86 11.53
N GLN A 1029 -15.82 -10.52 10.59
CA GLN A 1029 -14.38 -10.58 10.81
C GLN A 1029 -13.95 -9.65 11.94
N ALA A 1030 -14.39 -8.39 11.91
CA ALA A 1030 -14.14 -7.43 12.97
C ALA A 1030 -14.64 -7.91 14.34
N ALA A 1031 -15.81 -8.53 14.38
CA ALA A 1031 -16.45 -9.04 15.59
C ALA A 1031 -15.67 -10.17 16.28
N GLN A 1032 -14.72 -10.83 15.61
CA GLN A 1032 -13.86 -11.86 16.22
C GLN A 1032 -12.95 -11.27 17.31
N GLY A 1033 -12.69 -9.97 17.25
CA GLY A 1033 -11.81 -9.24 18.15
C GLY A 1033 -12.40 -8.79 19.47
N PHE A 1034 -13.72 -8.92 19.61
CA PHE A 1034 -14.45 -8.39 20.74
C PHE A 1034 -14.93 -9.52 21.65
N ALA A 1035 -14.73 -9.35 22.96
CA ALA A 1035 -15.10 -10.39 23.92
C ALA A 1035 -16.61 -10.45 24.17
N SER A 1036 -17.37 -9.39 23.86
CA SER A 1036 -18.82 -9.34 24.03
C SER A 1036 -19.50 -8.44 23.00
N MET A 1037 -20.81 -8.64 22.79
CA MET A 1037 -21.59 -7.85 21.85
C MET A 1037 -21.62 -6.37 22.26
N GLN A 1038 -21.68 -6.10 23.57
CA GLN A 1038 -21.63 -4.72 24.09
C GLN A 1038 -20.31 -4.03 23.72
N GLN A 1039 -19.18 -4.71 23.87
CA GLN A 1039 -17.88 -4.14 23.49
C GLN A 1039 -17.77 -3.87 21.99
N LEU A 1040 -18.32 -4.75 21.14
CA LEU A 1040 -18.40 -4.52 19.70
C LEU A 1040 -19.23 -3.26 19.40
N LEU A 1041 -20.42 -3.13 19.98
CA LEU A 1041 -21.30 -1.98 19.75
C LEU A 1041 -20.68 -0.67 20.23
N ASP A 1042 -20.06 -0.66 21.43
CA ASP A 1042 -19.36 0.52 21.95
C ASP A 1042 -18.15 0.88 21.08
N GLY A 1043 -17.42 -0.14 20.61
CA GLY A 1043 -16.28 0.01 19.69
C GLY A 1043 -16.69 0.61 18.36
N VAL A 1044 -17.83 0.20 17.80
CA VAL A 1044 -18.40 0.75 16.57
C VAL A 1044 -18.95 2.17 16.77
N MET A 1045 -19.57 2.46 17.91
CA MET A 1045 -20.13 3.78 18.21
C MET A 1045 -19.06 4.85 18.44
N LEU A 1046 -17.98 4.51 19.15
CA LEU A 1046 -17.00 5.49 19.61
C LEU A 1046 -15.65 5.41 18.88
N GLY A 1047 -15.42 4.35 18.10
CA GLY A 1047 -14.19 4.08 17.37
C GLY A 1047 -14.26 4.45 15.89
N SER A 1048 -13.10 4.51 15.23
CA SER A 1048 -13.05 4.52 13.77
C SER A 1048 -13.21 3.10 13.23
N GLU A 1049 -13.68 2.94 12.00
CA GLU A 1049 -13.75 1.65 11.29
C GLU A 1049 -12.42 0.88 11.37
N ALA A 1050 -11.30 1.59 11.17
CA ALA A 1050 -9.96 1.02 11.27
C ALA A 1050 -9.59 0.55 12.70
N ASP A 1051 -10.23 1.09 13.74
CA ASP A 1051 -10.06 0.61 15.12
C ASP A 1051 -10.89 -0.66 15.37
N VAL A 1052 -12.08 -0.75 14.77
CA VAL A 1052 -12.97 -1.92 14.82
C VAL A 1052 -12.34 -3.11 14.08
N GLU A 1053 -11.75 -2.88 12.90
CA GLU A 1053 -11.02 -3.92 12.16
C GLU A 1053 -9.75 -4.38 12.88
N ARG A 1054 -9.05 -3.48 13.60
CA ARG A 1054 -7.84 -3.84 14.36
C ARG A 1054 -8.14 -4.67 15.60
N ALA A 1055 -9.30 -4.45 16.24
CA ALA A 1055 -9.71 -5.23 17.40
C ALA A 1055 -9.77 -6.74 17.08
N ALA A 1056 -10.08 -7.12 15.81
CA ALA A 1056 -10.08 -8.50 15.30
C ALA A 1056 -8.79 -9.28 15.53
N GLY A 1057 -7.70 -8.58 15.87
CA GLY A 1057 -6.50 -9.20 16.40
C GLY A 1057 -5.93 -10.29 15.49
N GLN A 1058 -5.80 -10.06 14.18
CA GLN A 1058 -4.99 -10.93 13.30
C GLN A 1058 -4.79 -10.42 11.86
N ARG A 1059 -4.51 -9.13 11.66
CA ARG A 1059 -3.48 -8.80 10.67
C ARG A 1059 -2.17 -8.75 11.43
N LYS A 1060 -1.39 -9.85 11.44
CA LYS A 1060 0.07 -9.68 11.58
C LYS A 1060 0.42 -8.65 10.51
N ASP A 1061 1.06 -7.56 10.91
CA ASP A 1061 1.35 -6.37 10.08
C ASP A 1061 2.21 -6.77 8.87
N GLY A 1062 1.57 -7.35 7.86
CA GLY A 1062 2.16 -7.52 6.55
C GLY A 1062 2.36 -6.14 5.94
N GLU A 1063 3.51 -5.94 5.31
CA GLU A 1063 3.81 -4.75 4.57
C GLU A 1063 2.84 -4.58 3.41
N ALA A 1064 2.17 -3.43 3.38
CA ALA A 1064 1.15 -3.14 2.39
C ALA A 1064 1.11 -1.64 2.12
N VAL A 1065 0.87 -1.30 0.85
CA VAL A 1065 0.71 0.07 0.39
C VAL A 1065 -0.53 0.67 1.03
N THR A 1066 -0.42 1.86 1.63
CA THR A 1066 -1.56 2.46 2.32
C THR A 1066 -2.30 3.45 1.40
N VAL A 1067 -3.55 3.16 1.06
CA VAL A 1067 -4.41 4.00 0.23
C VAL A 1067 -5.37 4.78 1.13
N MET A 1068 -5.39 6.10 1.04
CA MET A 1068 -6.24 6.94 1.90
C MET A 1068 -6.57 8.31 1.31
N THR A 1069 -7.50 9.03 1.92
CA THR A 1069 -7.73 10.44 1.55
C THR A 1069 -6.64 11.35 2.10
N MET A 1070 -6.38 12.49 1.45
CA MET A 1070 -5.43 13.50 1.96
C MET A 1070 -5.78 13.96 3.40
N HIS A 1071 -7.07 14.05 3.74
CA HIS A 1071 -7.52 14.36 5.10
C HIS A 1071 -7.14 13.26 6.11
N ALA A 1072 -7.31 11.99 5.74
CA ALA A 1072 -6.95 10.86 6.59
C ALA A 1072 -5.43 10.73 6.81
N ALA A 1073 -4.63 11.30 5.91
CA ALA A 1073 -3.18 11.31 6.01
C ALA A 1073 -2.63 12.28 7.08
N LYS A 1074 -3.45 13.19 7.61
CA LYS A 1074 -3.01 14.15 8.62
C LYS A 1074 -2.44 13.43 9.85
N GLY A 1075 -1.28 13.89 10.31
CA GLY A 1075 -0.54 13.25 11.41
C GLY A 1075 0.29 12.02 11.01
N LEU A 1076 0.19 11.52 9.78
CA LEU A 1076 1.00 10.41 9.27
C LEU A 1076 2.23 10.90 8.50
N GLU A 1077 3.12 9.97 8.18
CA GLU A 1077 4.32 10.20 7.38
C GLU A 1077 4.78 8.88 6.72
N PHE A 1078 5.28 8.98 5.49
CA PHE A 1078 5.73 7.85 4.69
C PHE A 1078 7.01 8.22 3.92
N PRO A 1079 7.97 7.28 3.76
CA PRO A 1079 9.11 7.46 2.87
C PRO A 1079 8.72 7.89 1.45
N VAL A 1080 7.69 7.26 0.89
CA VAL A 1080 7.16 7.53 -0.46
C VAL A 1080 5.67 7.88 -0.39
N VAL A 1081 5.28 8.96 -1.06
CA VAL A 1081 3.86 9.35 -1.19
C VAL A 1081 3.51 9.59 -2.65
N PHE A 1082 2.39 9.00 -3.09
CA PHE A 1082 1.70 9.30 -4.34
C PHE A 1082 0.53 10.24 -4.04
N LEU A 1083 0.46 11.38 -4.73
CA LEU A 1083 -0.70 12.28 -4.72
C LEU A 1083 -1.42 12.17 -6.07
N CYS A 1084 -2.60 11.53 -6.08
CA CYS A 1084 -3.30 11.20 -7.31
C CYS A 1084 -4.47 12.16 -7.62
N GLY A 1085 -4.72 12.38 -8.92
CA GLY A 1085 -5.80 13.23 -9.42
C GLY A 1085 -5.61 14.71 -9.14
N LEU A 1086 -4.42 15.25 -9.39
CA LEU A 1086 -4.14 16.69 -9.31
C LEU A 1086 -4.70 17.44 -10.52
N GLU A 1087 -6.01 17.58 -10.54
CA GLU A 1087 -6.83 18.00 -11.68
C GLU A 1087 -7.76 19.16 -11.30
N GLN A 1088 -8.04 20.06 -12.24
CA GLN A 1088 -9.04 21.11 -12.06
C GLN A 1088 -10.43 20.51 -11.80
N GLY A 1089 -11.12 21.04 -10.78
CA GLY A 1089 -12.41 20.57 -10.31
C GLY A 1089 -12.34 19.40 -9.32
N LEU A 1090 -11.17 18.76 -9.19
CA LEU A 1090 -10.91 17.71 -8.19
C LEU A 1090 -9.94 18.19 -7.11
N MET A 1091 -8.86 18.87 -7.51
CA MET A 1091 -7.91 19.54 -6.63
C MET A 1091 -7.50 20.89 -7.27
N PRO A 1092 -8.07 22.03 -6.86
CA PRO A 1092 -9.06 22.18 -5.79
C PRO A 1092 -10.42 21.57 -6.15
N LEU A 1093 -11.11 21.02 -5.16
CA LEU A 1093 -12.44 20.44 -5.34
C LEU A 1093 -13.49 21.52 -5.68
N GLN A 1094 -14.26 21.29 -6.74
CA GLN A 1094 -15.40 22.13 -7.10
C GLN A 1094 -16.66 21.26 -7.21
N LEU A 1095 -17.61 21.48 -6.29
CA LEU A 1095 -18.86 20.70 -6.23
C LEU A 1095 -19.89 21.18 -7.26
N ALA A 1096 -19.87 22.46 -7.63
CA ALA A 1096 -20.71 23.05 -8.66
C ALA A 1096 -19.91 24.09 -9.49
N PRO A 1097 -20.24 24.30 -10.79
CA PRO A 1097 -19.55 25.28 -11.63
C PRO A 1097 -19.59 26.72 -11.11
N ASP A 1098 -20.65 27.06 -10.36
CA ASP A 1098 -20.94 28.41 -9.88
C ASP A 1098 -20.61 28.60 -8.38
N GLU A 1099 -20.16 27.56 -7.68
CA GLU A 1099 -19.72 27.66 -6.27
C GLU A 1099 -18.19 27.71 -6.22
N PRO A 1100 -17.58 28.87 -5.90
CA PRO A 1100 -16.15 28.92 -5.66
C PRO A 1100 -15.84 28.11 -4.40
N GLY A 1101 -15.17 26.97 -4.56
CA GLY A 1101 -14.60 26.23 -3.43
C GLY A 1101 -13.56 27.08 -2.69
N ASP A 1102 -13.30 26.77 -1.42
CA ASP A 1102 -12.24 27.43 -0.65
C ASP A 1102 -10.87 26.98 -1.18
N VAL A 1103 -10.34 27.75 -2.12
CA VAL A 1103 -9.05 27.48 -2.77
C VAL A 1103 -7.91 27.49 -1.75
N GLU A 1104 -8.00 28.29 -0.69
CA GLU A 1104 -6.95 28.37 0.33
C GLU A 1104 -6.99 27.16 1.27
N GLU A 1105 -8.18 26.65 1.63
CA GLU A 1105 -8.31 25.38 2.35
C GLU A 1105 -7.81 24.20 1.50
N GLU A 1106 -8.15 24.15 0.21
CA GLU A 1106 -7.66 23.10 -0.70
C GLU A 1106 -6.14 23.21 -0.92
N ARG A 1107 -5.58 24.41 -0.94
CA ARG A 1107 -4.12 24.65 -0.98
C ARG A 1107 -3.44 24.12 0.28
N ARG A 1108 -4.00 24.39 1.47
CA ARG A 1108 -3.54 23.79 2.75
C ARG A 1108 -3.65 22.28 2.73
N LEU A 1109 -4.70 21.72 2.14
CA LEU A 1109 -4.86 20.27 2.00
C LEU A 1109 -3.77 19.63 1.12
N LEU A 1110 -3.42 20.26 -0.01
CA LEU A 1110 -2.31 19.80 -0.85
C LEU A 1110 -0.99 19.87 -0.08
N TYR A 1111 -0.76 20.98 0.64
CA TYR A 1111 0.40 21.16 1.50
C TYR A 1111 0.51 20.04 2.55
N VAL A 1112 -0.60 19.66 3.21
CA VAL A 1112 -0.62 18.51 4.12
C VAL A 1112 -0.21 17.25 3.39
N GLY A 1113 -0.79 16.97 2.21
CA GLY A 1113 -0.45 15.80 1.38
C GLY A 1113 1.03 15.72 1.03
N MET A 1114 1.62 16.81 0.53
CA MET A 1114 3.04 16.87 0.15
C MET A 1114 3.96 16.63 1.35
N THR A 1115 3.63 17.22 2.51
CA THR A 1115 4.43 17.13 3.75
C THR A 1115 4.25 15.80 4.50
N ARG A 1116 3.49 14.85 3.94
CA ARG A 1116 3.49 13.46 4.42
C ARG A 1116 4.71 12.69 3.88
N ALA A 1117 5.28 13.13 2.77
CA ALA A 1117 6.42 12.50 2.13
C ALA A 1117 7.74 12.84 2.84
N GLN A 1118 8.55 11.83 3.14
CA GLN A 1118 9.90 12.04 3.67
C GLN A 1118 10.94 12.14 2.54
N ARG A 1119 10.94 11.19 1.60
CA ARG A 1119 12.03 11.02 0.61
C ARG A 1119 11.59 11.18 -0.84
N ARG A 1120 10.41 10.68 -1.21
CA ARG A 1120 9.89 10.69 -2.59
C ARG A 1120 8.44 11.16 -2.61
N LEU A 1121 8.14 12.06 -3.55
CA LEU A 1121 6.81 12.58 -3.80
C LEU A 1121 6.48 12.39 -5.28
N ILE A 1122 5.47 11.58 -5.57
CA ILE A 1122 5.00 11.32 -6.94
C ILE A 1122 3.63 11.98 -7.09
N LEU A 1123 3.51 12.86 -8.06
CA LEU A 1123 2.32 13.63 -8.38
C LEU A 1123 1.73 13.07 -9.67
N THR A 1124 0.42 12.83 -9.72
CA THR A 1124 -0.22 12.31 -10.94
C THR A 1124 -1.49 13.09 -11.29
N PHE A 1125 -1.78 13.17 -12.59
CA PHE A 1125 -3.06 13.68 -13.09
C PHE A 1125 -3.44 12.93 -14.37
N ALA A 1126 -4.75 12.77 -14.59
CA ALA A 1126 -5.31 12.15 -15.78
C ALA A 1126 -5.96 13.19 -16.71
N ARG A 1127 -5.73 13.08 -18.02
CA ARG A 1127 -6.38 13.92 -19.05
C ARG A 1127 -7.87 13.59 -19.28
N ARG A 1128 -8.32 12.44 -18.78
CA ARG A 1128 -9.72 11.98 -18.85
C ARG A 1128 -10.07 11.21 -17.58
N ARG A 1129 -11.18 11.55 -16.93
CA ARG A 1129 -11.61 10.90 -15.68
C ARG A 1129 -13.10 10.58 -15.71
N GLN A 1130 -13.53 9.48 -15.09
CA GLN A 1130 -14.95 9.15 -14.89
C GLN A 1130 -15.28 9.10 -13.39
N LEU A 1131 -15.88 10.17 -12.86
CA LEU A 1131 -16.32 10.23 -11.47
C LEU A 1131 -17.85 10.28 -11.40
N TYR A 1132 -18.44 9.48 -10.50
CA TYR A 1132 -19.89 9.44 -10.25
C TYR A 1132 -20.72 9.23 -11.53
N GLY A 1133 -20.22 8.41 -12.45
CA GLY A 1133 -20.87 8.12 -13.73
C GLY A 1133 -20.75 9.22 -14.80
N LYS A 1134 -20.05 10.32 -14.52
CA LYS A 1134 -19.80 11.41 -15.49
C LYS A 1134 -18.34 11.40 -15.95
N THR A 1135 -18.13 11.48 -17.26
CA THR A 1135 -16.78 11.63 -17.84
C THR A 1135 -16.42 13.09 -18.00
N THR A 1136 -15.25 13.49 -17.51
CA THR A 1136 -14.67 14.83 -17.65
C THR A 1136 -13.32 14.77 -18.38
N LEU A 1137 -12.92 15.91 -18.96
CA LEU A 1137 -11.60 16.14 -19.55
C LEU A 1137 -10.91 17.26 -18.77
N PRO A 1138 -10.43 16.98 -17.55
CA PRO A 1138 -9.90 18.01 -16.68
C PRO A 1138 -8.55 18.53 -17.19
N SER A 1139 -8.28 19.80 -16.91
CA SER A 1139 -6.94 20.37 -17.04
C SER A 1139 -6.12 20.09 -15.77
N PRO A 1140 -4.77 20.16 -15.81
CA PRO A 1140 -3.95 20.01 -14.62
C PRO A 1140 -4.29 21.04 -13.54
N SER A 1141 -4.19 20.65 -12.26
CA SER A 1141 -4.42 21.54 -11.12
C SER A 1141 -3.59 22.82 -11.21
N LEU A 1142 -4.19 23.97 -10.83
CA LEU A 1142 -3.48 25.25 -10.78
C LEU A 1142 -2.32 25.21 -9.78
N PHE A 1143 -2.44 24.41 -8.71
CA PHE A 1143 -1.42 24.30 -7.69
C PHE A 1143 -0.11 23.68 -8.21
N LEU A 1144 -0.16 22.94 -9.33
CA LEU A 1144 1.04 22.43 -9.98
C LEU A 1144 1.91 23.55 -10.59
N MET A 1145 1.32 24.72 -10.86
CA MET A 1145 2.05 25.89 -11.36
C MET A 1145 2.80 26.63 -10.24
N ASP A 1146 2.34 26.48 -8.99
CA ASP A 1146 2.95 27.09 -7.81
C ASP A 1146 4.15 26.28 -7.29
N ILE A 1147 4.37 25.07 -7.83
CA ILE A 1147 5.54 24.24 -7.50
C ILE A 1147 6.69 24.60 -8.45
N PRO A 1148 7.91 24.87 -7.93
CA PRO A 1148 9.06 25.22 -8.77
C PRO A 1148 9.43 24.12 -9.75
N GLY A 1149 9.45 24.46 -11.04
CA GLY A 1149 9.70 23.51 -12.12
C GLY A 1149 11.07 22.83 -12.02
N GLU A 1150 12.08 23.48 -11.44
CA GLU A 1150 13.41 22.90 -11.25
C GLU A 1150 13.47 21.79 -10.20
N LEU A 1151 12.44 21.67 -9.36
CA LEU A 1151 12.32 20.61 -8.35
C LEU A 1151 11.59 19.37 -8.89
N VAL A 1152 10.92 19.48 -10.05
CA VAL A 1152 10.00 18.46 -10.58
C VAL A 1152 10.56 17.77 -11.83
N GLN A 1153 10.60 16.44 -11.81
CA GLN A 1153 10.90 15.60 -12.97
C GLN A 1153 9.59 15.17 -13.64
N ARG A 1154 9.41 15.52 -14.93
CA ARG A 1154 8.18 15.20 -15.67
C ARG A 1154 8.30 13.89 -16.44
N ARG A 1155 7.24 13.08 -16.40
CA ARG A 1155 7.05 11.89 -17.24
C ARG A 1155 5.67 11.91 -17.87
N THR A 1156 5.57 11.41 -19.10
CA THR A 1156 4.31 11.28 -19.81
C THR A 1156 4.11 9.82 -20.19
N VAL A 1157 2.95 9.27 -19.82
CA VAL A 1157 2.53 7.93 -20.23
C VAL A 1157 1.61 8.07 -21.44
N GLU A 1158 1.91 7.39 -22.53
CA GLU A 1158 1.01 7.29 -23.69
C GLU A 1158 0.38 5.90 -23.75
N LEU A 1159 -0.88 5.81 -24.19
CA LEU A 1159 -1.49 4.51 -24.47
C LEU A 1159 -0.73 3.86 -25.64
N PRO A 1160 -0.46 2.55 -25.59
CA PRO A 1160 -0.01 1.83 -26.78
C PRO A 1160 -1.04 2.07 -27.89
N GLN A 1161 -0.60 2.61 -29.03
CA GLN A 1161 -1.47 2.67 -30.20
C GLN A 1161 -1.87 1.24 -30.53
N ARG A 1162 -3.14 0.89 -30.27
CA ARG A 1162 -3.71 -0.34 -30.82
C ARG A 1162 -3.68 -0.18 -32.33
N ASP A 1163 -2.68 -0.78 -32.97
CA ASP A 1163 -2.72 -1.03 -34.39
C ASP A 1163 -4.02 -1.78 -34.67
N ARG A 1164 -4.95 -1.10 -35.36
CA ARG A 1164 -6.27 -1.63 -35.75
C ARG A 1164 -6.19 -2.79 -36.77
N ALA A 1165 -5.02 -3.42 -36.91
CA ALA A 1165 -4.70 -4.41 -37.92
C ALA A 1165 -4.17 -5.73 -37.30
N SER A 1166 -4.88 -6.32 -36.34
CA SER A 1166 -4.69 -7.74 -36.00
C SER A 1166 -5.88 -8.39 -35.27
N GLN A 1167 -7.05 -7.74 -35.22
CA GLN A 1167 -8.26 -8.33 -34.65
C GLN A 1167 -9.20 -8.85 -35.75
N MET A 1168 -8.69 -9.72 -36.63
CA MET A 1168 -9.48 -10.62 -37.48
C MET A 1168 -8.67 -11.86 -37.88
N SER A 1169 -8.43 -12.77 -36.94
CA SER A 1169 -8.59 -14.21 -37.15
C SER A 1169 -8.29 -14.96 -35.86
N LEU A 1170 -9.31 -15.62 -35.32
CA LEU A 1170 -9.31 -16.89 -34.58
C LEU A 1170 -10.68 -17.02 -33.91
N PHE A 1171 -11.69 -17.20 -34.77
CA PHE A 1171 -12.71 -18.22 -34.53
C PHE A 1171 -12.20 -19.52 -35.13
#